data_AF-A0AAD5E8P0-F1
#
_entry.id   AF-A0AAD5E8P0-F1
#
_cell.length_a   1.000
_cell.length_b   1.000
_cell.length_c   1.000
_cell.angle_alpha   90.00
_cell.angle_beta   90.00
_cell.angle_gamma   90.00
#
_symmetry.space_group_name_H-M   'P 1'
#
loop_
_entity.id
_entity.type
_entity.pdbx_description
1 polymer ?
#
loop_
_entity_poly.entity_id
_entity_poly.type
_entity_poly.pdbx_seq_one_letter_code
_entity_poly.pdbx_strand_id
1 'polypeptide(L)'
;MPAISPELPPTPTPSDYKLLTNINDIRECLRKLDAEENAIDARLDVILDNRSRLEGTIYQLSSMKPKLSKLKTDGSRMVTIISGTSSLAERVSDKVRKLDLEQSRVKEAIHQVEEVQDLKQCITSMQDAMLRRDYDDAATLLHQSFGVDRSILEGSFAEYTVPTSENPDNPTKTISDVKAALFDIFSKQFDMAVSSRDQKEITRYFKLFPLIGCHKEGLQRYSNFVCGLVRDQGSESLRVDKVPSTSFYADTITALFENVALIINQHQPMVQAHYGPGSMLHVIQRLQEETDTQSMRIFVRYSNERKIDRRISEIRTVGLSQLRSPTLSRVNPSNTTSPSIQSPDPTLANPLLDPRELDISSNELAVMSQRSALFHRFLRARAKEELEAIPNEEEFWKDTNRKQYDSDGLLVMSRLSKRVSDLLDSYLIMEEYLVRRSVNMAMSIDEYDSAVGETSSCVDDVFFILKKVTRRCISTAHLDTITSMINLLIKIIESEYIGFLQRKMSAAFTGHEPGNSKAVELAKLSYMVVLNNLDVSSLYIQRLSEEALDHADTNLIEGEGYQSLEKALKQLGNLSDSMKKRLTTGLEQLFGQTLKPRVRPLFQEAYRDVKYVLDEDEYNEADSNDAFVRRFTQGFSKLIDIYRRTFTEPNFAHMLDLMVTAVTKQWEKIVLQTRFNQLGALRFDKDLRSLTHYLSNLTDWSTRDKMTRLNQTATVLSFETPSEIYEYWGSKAGPVTWRLTVTEIKKLMMLRIDLDHDEISNLEL
;
A
#
# COMPACT_ATOMS: atom_id res chain seq x y z
N MET A 1 -27.79 37.39 -52.36
CA MET A 1 -28.57 38.62 -52.07
C MET A 1 -27.72 39.82 -52.43
N PRO A 2 -28.27 40.95 -52.94
CA PRO A 2 -29.70 41.33 -53.04
C PRO A 2 -30.31 41.18 -54.47
N ALA A 3 -31.37 41.93 -54.84
CA ALA A 3 -32.27 41.70 -56.01
C ALA A 3 -33.09 42.98 -56.47
N ILE A 4 -34.04 42.83 -57.45
CA ILE A 4 -35.26 43.65 -57.82
C ILE A 4 -35.31 44.35 -59.23
N SER A 5 -36.53 44.57 -59.79
CA SER A 5 -36.94 45.03 -61.18
C SER A 5 -37.93 46.24 -61.20
N PRO A 6 -38.37 46.84 -62.36
CA PRO A 6 -39.84 47.02 -62.70
C PRO A 6 -40.25 47.21 -64.23
N GLU A 7 -41.51 47.64 -64.56
CA GLU A 7 -42.28 47.45 -65.87
C GLU A 7 -43.46 48.48 -66.15
N LEU A 8 -44.01 48.72 -67.42
CA LEU A 8 -45.35 49.37 -67.79
C LEU A 8 -45.72 49.59 -69.35
N PRO A 9 -47.01 49.74 -69.84
CA PRO A 9 -47.44 49.75 -71.31
C PRO A 9 -48.55 50.85 -71.80
N PRO A 10 -49.39 50.81 -72.93
CA PRO A 10 -49.86 52.01 -73.77
C PRO A 10 -51.39 52.16 -74.24
N THR A 11 -51.77 53.13 -75.16
CA THR A 11 -53.17 53.41 -75.74
C THR A 11 -53.33 54.00 -77.21
N PRO A 12 -54.53 53.99 -77.87
CA PRO A 12 -54.91 54.59 -79.21
C PRO A 12 -56.28 55.42 -79.25
N THR A 13 -56.96 56.00 -80.30
CA THR A 13 -56.78 56.57 -81.70
C THR A 13 -58.12 57.27 -82.23
N PRO A 14 -58.20 58.06 -83.36
CA PRO A 14 -59.34 58.97 -83.71
C PRO A 14 -60.23 58.71 -84.98
N SER A 15 -61.57 58.95 -84.95
CA SER A 15 -62.45 59.03 -86.18
C SER A 15 -63.83 59.77 -86.12
N ASP A 16 -64.51 59.94 -84.97
CA ASP A 16 -65.97 60.29 -84.91
C ASP A 16 -66.42 61.76 -85.18
N TYR A 17 -65.54 62.60 -85.70
CA TYR A 17 -65.61 64.08 -85.60
C TYR A 17 -66.76 64.79 -86.35
N LYS A 18 -67.64 64.09 -87.08
CA LYS A 18 -68.71 64.69 -87.91
C LYS A 18 -70.14 64.57 -87.39
N LEU A 19 -70.38 63.80 -86.32
CA LEU A 19 -71.71 63.69 -85.67
C LEU A 19 -71.91 64.67 -84.51
N LEU A 20 -70.85 65.38 -84.11
CA LEU A 20 -70.79 66.22 -82.92
C LEU A 20 -71.51 67.55 -83.14
N THR A 21 -72.81 67.57 -82.87
CA THR A 21 -73.65 68.78 -82.88
C THR A 21 -73.66 69.53 -81.53
N ASN A 22 -72.92 69.04 -80.54
CA ASN A 22 -72.83 69.57 -79.19
C ASN A 22 -71.44 70.18 -78.93
N ILE A 23 -71.39 71.38 -78.33
CA ILE A 23 -70.16 72.17 -78.16
C ILE A 23 -69.14 71.50 -77.22
N ASN A 24 -69.61 70.71 -76.25
CA ASN A 24 -68.72 70.03 -75.31
C ASN A 24 -67.94 68.91 -75.99
N ASP A 25 -68.60 68.11 -76.82
CA ASP A 25 -68.01 66.95 -77.48
C ASP A 25 -66.91 67.39 -78.46
N ILE A 26 -67.15 68.47 -79.22
CA ILE A 26 -66.13 69.09 -80.10
C ILE A 26 -64.89 69.49 -79.30
N ARG A 27 -65.07 70.10 -78.12
CA ARG A 27 -63.94 70.52 -77.25
C ARG A 27 -63.18 69.32 -76.68
N GLU A 28 -63.86 68.24 -76.29
CA GLU A 28 -63.20 67.03 -75.81
C GLU A 28 -62.41 66.34 -76.94
N CYS A 29 -62.97 66.30 -78.15
CA CYS A 29 -62.32 65.79 -79.35
C CYS A 29 -61.08 66.62 -79.74
N LEU A 30 -61.17 67.95 -79.73
CA LEU A 30 -60.03 68.82 -80.02
C LEU A 30 -58.92 68.63 -78.97
N ARG A 31 -59.27 68.56 -77.67
CA ARG A 31 -58.32 68.27 -76.59
C ARG A 31 -57.71 66.85 -76.65
N LYS A 32 -58.30 65.92 -77.42
CA LYS A 32 -57.70 64.60 -77.70
C LYS A 32 -56.71 64.68 -78.87
N LEU A 33 -57.03 65.43 -79.92
CA LEU A 33 -56.10 65.71 -81.02
C LEU A 33 -54.89 66.52 -80.54
N ASP A 34 -55.08 67.58 -79.75
CA ASP A 34 -53.99 68.33 -79.13
C ASP A 34 -53.07 67.40 -78.32
N ALA A 35 -53.65 66.43 -77.61
CA ALA A 35 -52.89 65.45 -76.82
C ALA A 35 -52.17 64.39 -77.67
N GLU A 36 -52.75 63.95 -78.78
CA GLU A 36 -52.08 63.05 -79.74
C GLU A 36 -50.96 63.78 -80.49
N GLU A 37 -51.16 65.03 -80.91
CA GLU A 37 -50.15 65.84 -81.62
C GLU A 37 -48.96 66.15 -80.71
N ASN A 38 -49.19 66.65 -79.48
CA ASN A 38 -48.11 66.82 -78.49
C ASN A 38 -47.39 65.50 -78.14
N ALA A 39 -48.10 64.36 -78.12
CA ALA A 39 -47.48 63.06 -77.88
C ALA A 39 -46.69 62.52 -79.08
N ILE A 40 -47.08 62.87 -80.31
CA ILE A 40 -46.35 62.54 -81.53
C ILE A 40 -45.09 63.40 -81.64
N ASP A 41 -45.17 64.70 -81.41
CA ASP A 41 -44.01 65.61 -81.46
C ASP A 41 -42.99 65.27 -80.37
N ALA A 42 -43.42 65.07 -79.12
CA ALA A 42 -42.54 64.62 -78.04
C ALA A 42 -41.86 63.27 -78.36
N ARG A 43 -42.53 62.39 -79.11
CA ARG A 43 -41.96 61.12 -79.57
C ARG A 43 -41.03 61.30 -80.77
N LEU A 44 -41.29 62.28 -81.64
CA LEU A 44 -40.44 62.63 -82.77
C LEU A 44 -39.11 63.23 -82.30
N ASP A 45 -39.15 64.18 -81.37
CA ASP A 45 -37.97 64.76 -80.73
C ASP A 45 -37.10 63.70 -80.05
N VAL A 46 -37.72 62.78 -79.29
CA VAL A 46 -37.00 61.64 -78.67
C VAL A 46 -36.36 60.73 -79.73
N ILE A 47 -36.95 60.56 -80.91
CA ILE A 47 -36.36 59.78 -82.01
C ILE A 47 -35.22 60.55 -82.70
N LEU A 48 -35.36 61.87 -82.90
CA LEU A 48 -34.36 62.74 -83.50
C LEU A 48 -33.12 62.89 -82.61
N ASP A 49 -33.29 63.07 -81.30
CA ASP A 49 -32.16 63.10 -80.36
C ASP A 49 -31.47 61.72 -80.26
N ASN A 50 -32.23 60.63 -80.21
CA ASN A 50 -31.63 59.29 -80.28
C ASN A 50 -30.87 59.06 -81.59
N ARG A 51 -31.28 59.66 -82.72
CA ARG A 51 -30.50 59.63 -83.97
C ARG A 51 -29.17 60.35 -83.83
N SER A 52 -29.14 61.55 -83.24
CA SER A 52 -27.90 62.30 -83.00
C SER A 52 -26.90 61.46 -82.18
N ARG A 53 -27.42 60.80 -81.13
CA ARG A 53 -26.65 59.93 -80.23
C ARG A 53 -26.21 58.62 -80.88
N LEU A 54 -27.00 58.07 -81.82
CA LEU A 54 -26.63 56.91 -82.63
C LEU A 54 -25.52 57.25 -83.63
N GLU A 55 -25.61 58.38 -84.34
CA GLU A 55 -24.55 58.83 -85.25
C GLU A 55 -23.25 59.11 -84.47
N GLY A 56 -23.33 59.72 -83.28
CA GLY A 56 -22.20 59.91 -82.37
C GLY A 56 -21.56 58.60 -81.88
N THR A 57 -22.36 57.62 -81.45
CA THR A 57 -21.84 56.30 -81.01
C THR A 57 -21.28 55.47 -82.16
N ILE A 58 -21.86 55.54 -83.36
CA ILE A 58 -21.29 54.95 -84.58
C ILE A 58 -19.93 55.60 -84.92
N TYR A 59 -19.79 56.93 -84.74
CA TYR A 59 -18.51 57.61 -84.95
C TYR A 59 -17.46 57.18 -83.91
N GLN A 60 -17.82 57.06 -82.64
CA GLN A 60 -16.93 56.52 -81.61
C GLN A 60 -16.52 55.07 -81.92
N LEU A 61 -17.47 54.20 -82.25
CA LEU A 61 -17.22 52.78 -82.51
C LEU A 61 -16.42 52.55 -83.80
N SER A 62 -16.63 53.37 -84.84
CA SER A 62 -15.79 53.38 -86.04
C SER A 62 -14.36 53.90 -85.75
N SER A 63 -14.17 54.85 -84.83
CA SER A 63 -12.84 55.28 -84.35
C SER A 63 -12.14 54.24 -83.47
N MET A 64 -12.91 53.40 -82.77
CA MET A 64 -12.39 52.27 -81.99
C MET A 64 -12.04 51.07 -82.86
N LYS A 65 -12.74 50.83 -83.97
CA LYS A 65 -12.47 49.73 -84.92
C LYS A 65 -10.99 49.62 -85.35
N PRO A 66 -10.28 50.67 -85.79
CA PRO A 66 -8.85 50.58 -86.12
C PRO A 66 -7.97 50.39 -84.87
N LYS A 67 -8.33 50.97 -83.70
CA LYS A 67 -7.60 50.75 -82.44
C LYS A 67 -7.70 49.30 -81.99
N LEU A 68 -8.90 48.71 -82.05
CA LEU A 68 -9.17 47.32 -81.73
C LEU A 68 -8.54 46.37 -82.75
N SER A 69 -8.53 46.73 -84.04
CA SER A 69 -7.80 45.97 -85.05
C SER A 69 -6.29 45.99 -84.81
N LYS A 70 -5.72 47.13 -84.43
CA LYS A 70 -4.30 47.25 -84.10
C LYS A 70 -3.97 46.45 -82.85
N LEU A 71 -4.78 46.55 -81.78
CA LEU A 71 -4.67 45.71 -80.59
C LEU A 71 -4.84 44.21 -80.89
N LYS A 72 -5.71 43.83 -81.84
CA LYS A 72 -5.80 42.44 -82.32
C LYS A 72 -4.53 42.02 -83.05
N THR A 73 -3.94 42.85 -83.91
CA THR A 73 -2.68 42.55 -84.60
C THR A 73 -1.50 42.44 -83.63
N ASP A 74 -1.38 43.39 -82.71
CA ASP A 74 -0.29 43.43 -81.72
C ASP A 74 -0.47 42.34 -80.65
N GLY A 75 -1.69 42.04 -80.22
CA GLY A 75 -2.02 40.89 -79.40
C GLY A 75 -1.76 39.55 -80.11
N SER A 76 -2.07 39.45 -81.41
CA SER A 76 -1.75 38.26 -82.22
C SER A 76 -0.23 38.07 -82.31
N ARG A 77 0.52 39.14 -82.58
CA ARG A 77 1.99 39.15 -82.56
C ARG A 77 2.55 38.76 -81.18
N MET A 78 1.97 39.28 -80.11
CA MET A 78 2.39 38.94 -78.75
C MET A 78 2.11 37.48 -78.42
N VAL A 79 0.98 36.91 -78.87
CA VAL A 79 0.71 35.46 -78.77
C VAL A 79 1.70 34.65 -79.61
N THR A 80 2.07 35.07 -80.82
CA THR A 80 3.11 34.41 -81.63
C THR A 80 4.50 34.48 -80.98
N ILE A 81 4.85 35.62 -80.37
CA ILE A 81 6.12 35.80 -79.66
C ILE A 81 6.12 34.96 -78.37
N ILE A 82 5.01 34.93 -77.62
CA ILE A 82 4.89 34.12 -76.40
C ILE A 82 4.88 32.63 -76.73
N SER A 83 4.23 32.16 -77.81
CA SER A 83 4.28 30.75 -78.20
C SER A 83 5.65 30.35 -78.79
N GLY A 84 6.31 31.25 -79.51
CA GLY A 84 7.71 31.07 -79.94
C GLY A 84 8.68 31.01 -78.75
N THR A 85 8.50 31.88 -77.76
CA THR A 85 9.30 31.91 -76.52
C THR A 85 9.00 30.72 -75.63
N SER A 86 7.73 30.32 -75.50
CA SER A 86 7.31 29.14 -74.72
C SER A 86 7.84 27.85 -75.34
N SER A 87 7.67 27.65 -76.65
CA SER A 87 8.22 26.47 -77.33
C SER A 87 9.75 26.47 -77.40
N LEU A 88 10.42 27.63 -77.33
CA LEU A 88 11.87 27.70 -77.14
C LEU A 88 12.26 27.34 -75.70
N ALA A 89 11.58 27.92 -74.70
CA ALA A 89 11.82 27.68 -73.28
C ALA A 89 11.53 26.22 -72.88
N GLU A 90 10.51 25.60 -73.47
CA GLU A 90 10.16 24.18 -73.32
C GLU A 90 11.25 23.28 -73.93
N ARG A 91 11.67 23.53 -75.18
CA ARG A 91 12.78 22.80 -75.82
C ARG A 91 14.14 23.02 -75.12
N VAL A 92 14.35 24.16 -74.47
CA VAL A 92 15.53 24.41 -73.63
C VAL A 92 15.38 23.68 -72.29
N SER A 93 14.25 23.79 -71.61
CA SER A 93 13.98 23.13 -70.32
C SER A 93 14.05 21.61 -70.44
N ASP A 94 13.56 21.01 -71.53
CA ASP A 94 13.64 19.57 -71.75
C ASP A 94 15.05 19.11 -72.16
N LYS A 95 15.85 19.98 -72.79
CA LYS A 95 17.28 19.71 -73.00
C LYS A 95 18.07 19.82 -71.70
N VAL A 96 17.75 20.80 -70.86
CA VAL A 96 18.35 21.00 -69.53
C VAL A 96 17.96 19.83 -68.62
N ARG A 97 16.67 19.49 -68.47
CA ARG A 97 16.22 18.29 -67.73
C ARG A 97 16.86 16.99 -68.19
N LYS A 98 17.08 16.82 -69.50
CA LYS A 98 17.82 15.64 -70.02
C LYS A 98 19.29 15.70 -69.64
N LEU A 99 19.94 16.85 -69.76
CA LEU A 99 21.33 17.05 -69.33
C LEU A 99 21.49 16.84 -67.82
N ASP A 100 20.55 17.33 -67.00
CA ASP A 100 20.51 17.18 -65.55
C ASP A 100 20.27 15.72 -65.16
N LEU A 101 19.38 15.00 -65.86
CA LEU A 101 19.13 13.58 -65.64
C LEU A 101 20.36 12.73 -65.99
N GLU A 102 21.00 12.98 -67.13
CA GLU A 102 22.24 12.30 -67.48
C GLU A 102 23.39 12.72 -66.55
N GLN A 103 23.46 13.97 -66.07
CA GLN A 103 24.45 14.39 -65.08
C GLN A 103 24.20 13.76 -63.69
N SER A 104 22.94 13.58 -63.28
CA SER A 104 22.59 12.86 -62.04
C SER A 104 23.03 11.41 -62.15
N ARG A 105 22.65 10.71 -63.23
CA ARG A 105 23.07 9.34 -63.49
C ARG A 105 24.58 9.16 -63.59
N VAL A 106 25.30 10.11 -64.18
CA VAL A 106 26.77 10.09 -64.23
C VAL A 106 27.37 10.29 -62.84
N LYS A 107 26.79 11.15 -61.98
CA LYS A 107 27.23 11.30 -60.58
C LYS A 107 26.93 10.05 -59.76
N GLU A 108 25.73 9.48 -59.89
CA GLU A 108 25.31 8.23 -59.26
C GLU A 108 26.23 7.07 -59.67
N ALA A 109 26.57 6.96 -60.95
CA ALA A 109 27.49 5.94 -61.46
C ALA A 109 28.95 6.17 -61.02
N ILE A 110 29.41 7.42 -60.91
CA ILE A 110 30.74 7.73 -60.34
C ILE A 110 30.79 7.32 -58.86
N HIS A 111 29.78 7.70 -58.07
CA HIS A 111 29.68 7.35 -56.65
C HIS A 111 29.70 5.83 -56.45
N GLN A 112 28.91 5.07 -57.24
CA GLN A 112 28.92 3.60 -57.19
C GLN A 112 30.28 2.99 -57.61
N VAL A 113 31.03 3.62 -58.50
CA VAL A 113 32.38 3.18 -58.87
C VAL A 113 33.40 3.50 -57.76
N GLU A 114 33.29 4.66 -57.12
CA GLU A 114 34.09 5.04 -55.95
C GLU A 114 33.83 4.08 -54.77
N GLU A 115 32.56 3.80 -54.45
CA GLU A 115 32.17 2.83 -53.40
C GLU A 115 32.64 1.39 -53.70
N VAL A 116 32.62 0.94 -54.96
CA VAL A 116 33.15 -0.38 -55.35
C VAL A 116 34.68 -0.41 -55.33
N GLN A 117 35.35 0.71 -55.61
CA GLN A 117 36.81 0.83 -55.47
C GLN A 117 37.22 0.78 -53.99
N ASP A 118 36.53 1.51 -53.12
CA ASP A 118 36.77 1.53 -51.68
C ASP A 118 36.47 0.17 -51.05
N LEU A 119 35.37 -0.49 -51.44
CA LEU A 119 35.05 -1.87 -51.04
C LEU A 119 36.18 -2.84 -51.45
N LYS A 120 36.70 -2.72 -52.67
CA LYS A 120 37.82 -3.54 -53.15
C LYS A 120 39.09 -3.29 -52.34
N GLN A 121 39.43 -2.02 -52.09
CA GLN A 121 40.58 -1.65 -51.26
C GLN A 121 40.44 -2.15 -49.82
N CYS A 122 39.24 -2.09 -49.24
CA CYS A 122 38.95 -2.64 -47.91
C CYS A 122 39.15 -4.16 -47.87
N ILE A 123 38.63 -4.92 -48.84
CA ILE A 123 38.80 -6.38 -48.89
C ILE A 123 40.27 -6.78 -49.03
N THR A 124 41.04 -6.15 -49.92
CA THR A 124 42.48 -6.42 -50.06
C THR A 124 43.26 -6.05 -48.79
N SER A 125 42.97 -4.89 -48.19
CA SER A 125 43.65 -4.45 -46.95
C SER A 125 43.31 -5.34 -45.76
N MET A 126 42.08 -5.82 -45.66
CA MET A 126 41.60 -6.73 -44.62
C MET A 126 42.29 -8.09 -44.68
N GLN A 127 42.52 -8.63 -45.89
CA GLN A 127 43.28 -9.87 -46.07
C GLN A 127 44.77 -9.70 -45.75
N ASP A 128 45.39 -8.58 -46.13
CA ASP A 128 46.78 -8.26 -45.76
C ASP A 128 46.92 -8.12 -44.22
N ALA A 129 45.99 -7.44 -43.55
CA ALA A 129 45.92 -7.37 -42.09
C ALA A 129 45.81 -8.77 -41.43
N MET A 130 44.97 -9.68 -41.98
CA MET A 130 44.90 -11.07 -41.53
C MET A 130 46.22 -11.84 -41.70
N LEU A 131 46.91 -11.66 -42.85
CA LEU A 131 48.22 -12.28 -43.11
C LEU A 131 49.30 -11.77 -42.15
N ARG A 132 49.28 -10.47 -41.84
CA ARG A 132 50.14 -9.82 -40.83
C ARG A 132 49.79 -10.21 -39.38
N ARG A 133 48.62 -10.84 -39.16
CA ARG A 133 48.00 -11.13 -37.85
C ARG A 133 47.61 -9.87 -37.06
N ASP A 134 47.43 -8.73 -37.73
CA ASP A 134 46.90 -7.54 -37.09
C ASP A 134 45.36 -7.56 -37.14
N TYR A 135 44.79 -8.24 -36.15
CA TYR A 135 43.37 -8.52 -36.12
C TYR A 135 42.52 -7.31 -35.70
N ASP A 136 43.13 -6.28 -35.11
CA ASP A 136 42.42 -5.08 -34.64
C ASP A 136 42.12 -4.18 -35.85
N ASP A 137 43.12 -3.98 -36.73
CA ASP A 137 42.95 -3.35 -38.05
C ASP A 137 42.00 -4.16 -38.94
N ALA A 138 42.13 -5.50 -38.98
CA ALA A 138 41.21 -6.34 -39.74
C ALA A 138 39.75 -6.21 -39.28
N ALA A 139 39.50 -6.08 -37.97
CA ALA A 139 38.16 -5.91 -37.41
C ALA A 139 37.56 -4.52 -37.69
N THR A 140 38.38 -3.46 -37.73
CA THR A 140 37.90 -2.11 -38.07
C THR A 140 37.61 -1.96 -39.57
N LEU A 141 38.44 -2.53 -40.45
CA LEU A 141 38.18 -2.63 -41.88
C LEU A 141 36.92 -3.47 -42.18
N LEU A 142 36.71 -4.56 -41.44
CA LEU A 142 35.48 -5.36 -41.54
C LEU A 142 34.25 -4.53 -41.10
N HIS A 143 34.35 -3.77 -40.02
CA HIS A 143 33.27 -2.88 -39.59
C HIS A 143 32.92 -1.82 -40.65
N GLN A 144 33.93 -1.22 -41.29
CA GLN A 144 33.73 -0.29 -42.41
C GLN A 144 33.05 -0.98 -43.61
N SER A 145 33.40 -2.23 -43.92
CA SER A 145 32.75 -2.98 -45.01
C SER A 145 31.26 -3.28 -44.77
N PHE A 146 30.78 -3.28 -43.52
CA PHE A 146 29.36 -3.35 -43.18
C PHE A 146 28.61 -2.01 -43.30
N GLY A 147 29.32 -0.89 -43.47
CA GLY A 147 28.75 0.43 -43.74
C GLY A 147 28.52 0.72 -45.23
N VAL A 148 29.03 -0.13 -46.13
CA VAL A 148 28.81 -0.01 -47.59
C VAL A 148 27.43 -0.54 -47.95
N ASP A 149 26.72 0.15 -48.86
CA ASP A 149 25.30 -0.13 -49.09
C ASP A 149 25.07 -1.52 -49.71
N ARG A 150 24.04 -2.24 -49.22
CA ARG A 150 23.83 -3.65 -49.52
C ARG A 150 23.50 -3.89 -51.00
N SER A 151 22.86 -2.92 -51.65
CA SER A 151 22.58 -2.97 -53.09
C SER A 151 23.83 -2.88 -53.97
N ILE A 152 24.98 -2.46 -53.42
CA ILE A 152 26.28 -2.42 -54.09
C ILE A 152 27.02 -3.74 -53.86
N LEU A 153 26.99 -4.27 -52.62
CA LEU A 153 27.54 -5.59 -52.26
C LEU A 153 26.91 -6.75 -53.05
N GLU A 154 25.59 -6.69 -53.30
CA GLU A 154 24.85 -7.65 -54.13
C GLU A 154 24.75 -7.23 -55.61
N GLY A 155 25.46 -6.16 -56.01
CA GLY A 155 25.43 -5.60 -57.35
C GLY A 155 26.32 -6.36 -58.36
N SER A 156 25.80 -6.61 -59.56
CA SER A 156 26.52 -7.34 -60.63
C SER A 156 27.83 -6.68 -61.09
N PHE A 157 27.99 -5.38 -60.86
CA PHE A 157 29.25 -4.67 -61.11
C PHE A 157 30.33 -4.98 -60.06
N ALA A 158 29.94 -5.13 -58.78
CA ALA A 158 30.86 -5.55 -57.72
C ALA A 158 31.25 -7.04 -57.89
N GLU A 159 30.28 -7.90 -58.25
CA GLU A 159 30.52 -9.31 -58.55
C GLU A 159 31.51 -9.52 -59.72
N TYR A 160 31.60 -8.59 -60.67
CA TYR A 160 32.57 -8.66 -61.77
C TYR A 160 33.90 -7.95 -61.50
N THR A 161 33.88 -6.85 -60.73
CA THR A 161 35.04 -5.93 -60.61
C THR A 161 35.88 -6.18 -59.35
N VAL A 162 35.29 -6.73 -58.28
CA VAL A 162 36.01 -7.02 -57.03
C VAL A 162 36.87 -8.28 -57.12
N PRO A 163 36.40 -9.43 -57.71
CA PRO A 163 37.26 -10.59 -57.93
C PRO A 163 38.55 -10.23 -58.65
N THR A 164 39.65 -10.77 -58.13
CA THR A 164 41.02 -10.45 -58.55
C THR A 164 41.78 -11.77 -58.64
N SER A 165 42.92 -11.82 -59.33
CA SER A 165 43.60 -13.11 -59.64
C SER A 165 44.00 -13.97 -58.44
N GLU A 166 43.94 -13.43 -57.21
CA GLU A 166 44.19 -14.13 -55.94
C GLU A 166 42.89 -14.54 -55.19
N ASN A 167 41.72 -14.00 -55.58
CA ASN A 167 40.42 -14.24 -54.95
C ASN A 167 39.31 -14.46 -56.00
N PRO A 168 38.86 -15.71 -56.25
CA PRO A 168 37.83 -16.02 -57.26
C PRO A 168 36.38 -15.82 -56.79
N ASP A 169 36.13 -15.79 -55.48
CA ASP A 169 34.77 -15.80 -54.93
C ASP A 169 34.12 -14.41 -54.85
N ASN A 170 32.77 -14.40 -54.87
CA ASN A 170 31.95 -13.19 -54.75
C ASN A 170 32.24 -12.48 -53.40
N PRO A 171 32.38 -11.14 -53.38
CA PRO A 171 32.78 -10.37 -52.18
C PRO A 171 31.92 -10.64 -50.94
N THR A 172 30.63 -10.94 -51.11
CA THR A 172 29.72 -11.26 -49.99
C THR A 172 30.16 -12.54 -49.26
N LYS A 173 30.70 -13.53 -49.99
CA LYS A 173 31.29 -14.73 -49.37
C LYS A 173 32.62 -14.40 -48.70
N THR A 174 33.52 -13.70 -49.39
CA THR A 174 34.85 -13.37 -48.83
C THR A 174 34.73 -12.63 -47.50
N ILE A 175 33.81 -11.66 -47.39
CA ILE A 175 33.50 -10.96 -46.14
C ILE A 175 32.93 -11.92 -45.07
N SER A 176 32.04 -12.85 -45.46
CA SER A 176 31.49 -13.86 -44.56
C SER A 176 32.54 -14.86 -44.04
N ASP A 177 33.45 -15.31 -44.90
CA ASP A 177 34.49 -16.28 -44.58
C ASP A 177 35.60 -15.64 -43.72
N VAL A 178 35.95 -14.38 -44.00
CA VAL A 178 36.82 -13.57 -43.13
C VAL A 178 36.17 -13.32 -41.77
N LYS A 179 34.86 -12.98 -41.73
CA LYS A 179 34.09 -12.86 -40.48
C LYS A 179 34.11 -14.16 -39.67
N ALA A 180 33.91 -15.31 -40.31
CA ALA A 180 33.98 -16.61 -39.66
C ALA A 180 35.39 -16.91 -39.11
N ALA A 181 36.43 -16.67 -39.90
CA ALA A 181 37.82 -16.90 -39.48
C ALA A 181 38.25 -15.99 -38.31
N LEU A 182 37.93 -14.69 -38.36
CA LEU A 182 38.20 -13.75 -37.27
C LEU A 182 37.43 -14.11 -36.01
N PHE A 183 36.15 -14.48 -36.13
CA PHE A 183 35.33 -14.93 -35.01
C PHE A 183 35.90 -16.19 -34.33
N ASP A 184 36.38 -17.15 -35.13
CA ASP A 184 36.93 -18.41 -34.63
C ASP A 184 38.31 -18.22 -33.96
N ILE A 185 39.10 -17.25 -34.44
CA ILE A 185 40.35 -16.79 -33.79
C ILE A 185 40.05 -16.07 -32.48
N PHE A 186 39.14 -15.09 -32.47
CA PHE A 186 38.79 -14.33 -31.27
C PHE A 186 38.13 -15.18 -30.20
N SER A 187 37.29 -16.15 -30.58
CA SER A 187 36.74 -17.14 -29.65
C SER A 187 37.85 -17.89 -28.91
N LYS A 188 38.86 -18.40 -29.64
CA LYS A 188 39.97 -19.17 -29.05
C LYS A 188 40.90 -18.29 -28.20
N GLN A 189 41.24 -17.08 -28.66
CA GLN A 189 42.08 -16.16 -27.89
C GLN A 189 41.36 -15.62 -26.64
N PHE A 190 40.05 -15.38 -26.70
CA PHE A 190 39.24 -15.00 -25.54
C PHE A 190 39.20 -16.14 -24.51
N ASP A 191 38.92 -17.38 -24.93
CA ASP A 191 38.89 -18.54 -24.02
C ASP A 191 40.28 -18.81 -23.39
N MET A 192 41.36 -18.54 -24.13
CA MET A 192 42.74 -18.57 -23.60
C MET A 192 43.02 -17.43 -22.60
N ALA A 193 42.60 -16.20 -22.89
CA ALA A 193 42.78 -15.04 -22.00
C ALA A 193 41.95 -15.16 -20.70
N VAL A 194 40.75 -15.74 -20.80
CA VAL A 194 39.95 -16.16 -19.64
C VAL A 194 40.69 -17.20 -18.80
N SER A 195 41.32 -18.19 -19.45
CA SER A 195 42.09 -19.24 -18.77
C SER A 195 43.37 -18.72 -18.08
N SER A 196 44.01 -17.67 -18.63
CA SER A 196 45.16 -17.00 -18.02
C SER A 196 44.79 -15.90 -17.02
N ARG A 197 43.49 -15.54 -16.93
CA ARG A 197 42.96 -14.41 -16.15
C ARG A 197 43.54 -13.04 -16.55
N ASP A 198 43.91 -12.83 -17.82
CA ASP A 198 44.40 -11.53 -18.29
C ASP A 198 43.25 -10.55 -18.59
N GLN A 199 42.96 -9.69 -17.61
CA GLN A 199 41.92 -8.65 -17.71
C GLN A 199 42.11 -7.71 -18.91
N LYS A 200 43.33 -7.49 -19.41
CA LYS A 200 43.59 -6.58 -20.54
C LYS A 200 43.20 -7.22 -21.87
N GLU A 201 43.65 -8.44 -22.14
CA GLU A 201 43.29 -9.15 -23.38
C GLU A 201 41.81 -9.55 -23.39
N ILE A 202 41.22 -9.94 -22.25
CA ILE A 202 39.76 -10.11 -22.13
C ILE A 202 39.03 -8.82 -22.52
N THR A 203 39.47 -7.67 -22.02
CA THR A 203 38.91 -6.35 -22.36
C THR A 203 39.13 -5.98 -23.83
N ARG A 204 40.26 -6.37 -24.43
CA ARG A 204 40.57 -6.12 -25.84
C ARG A 204 39.65 -6.93 -26.75
N TYR A 205 39.61 -8.25 -26.61
CA TYR A 205 38.75 -9.11 -27.44
C TYR A 205 37.26 -8.82 -27.25
N PHE A 206 36.83 -8.44 -26.04
CA PHE A 206 35.45 -7.97 -25.78
C PHE A 206 35.06 -6.74 -26.62
N LYS A 207 36.00 -5.85 -26.97
CA LYS A 207 35.74 -4.70 -27.86
C LYS A 207 35.71 -5.06 -29.34
N LEU A 208 36.26 -6.20 -29.73
CA LEU A 208 36.38 -6.63 -31.13
C LEU A 208 35.15 -7.43 -31.61
N PHE A 209 34.46 -8.17 -30.73
CA PHE A 209 33.21 -8.88 -31.08
C PHE A 209 32.08 -7.96 -31.60
N PRO A 210 31.86 -6.73 -31.06
CA PRO A 210 30.93 -5.75 -31.64
C PRO A 210 31.30 -5.31 -33.06
N LEU A 211 32.59 -5.09 -33.35
CA LEU A 211 33.05 -4.59 -34.67
C LEU A 211 32.76 -5.59 -35.80
N ILE A 212 32.84 -6.90 -35.50
CA ILE A 212 32.45 -7.99 -36.42
C ILE A 212 30.92 -8.09 -36.58
N GLY A 213 30.12 -7.43 -35.74
CA GLY A 213 28.67 -7.63 -35.68
C GLY A 213 28.30 -8.99 -35.11
N CYS A 214 29.03 -9.47 -34.10
CA CYS A 214 28.76 -10.71 -33.36
C CYS A 214 28.37 -10.42 -31.89
N HIS A 215 27.56 -9.38 -31.68
CA HIS A 215 27.19 -8.87 -30.36
C HIS A 215 26.65 -9.96 -29.42
N LYS A 216 25.66 -10.76 -29.85
CA LYS A 216 25.01 -11.78 -29.01
C LYS A 216 26.01 -12.82 -28.47
N GLU A 217 26.90 -13.32 -29.31
CA GLU A 217 27.80 -14.42 -28.94
C GLU A 217 29.04 -13.94 -28.15
N GLY A 218 29.56 -12.74 -28.47
CA GLY A 218 30.58 -12.09 -27.62
C GLY A 218 30.04 -11.78 -26.22
N LEU A 219 28.80 -11.30 -26.13
CA LEU A 219 28.11 -11.05 -24.86
C LEU A 219 27.84 -12.36 -24.09
N GLN A 220 27.49 -13.45 -24.78
CA GLN A 220 27.29 -14.76 -24.17
C GLN A 220 28.61 -15.34 -23.62
N ARG A 221 29.72 -15.26 -24.37
CA ARG A 221 31.06 -15.64 -23.90
C ARG A 221 31.50 -14.81 -22.70
N TYR A 222 31.25 -13.50 -22.72
CA TYR A 222 31.51 -12.61 -21.59
C TYR A 222 30.66 -12.97 -20.36
N SER A 223 29.37 -13.28 -20.54
CA SER A 223 28.52 -13.76 -19.43
C SER A 223 29.06 -15.06 -18.81
N ASN A 224 29.60 -15.97 -19.62
CA ASN A 224 30.19 -17.22 -19.14
C ASN A 224 31.49 -16.98 -18.34
N PHE A 225 32.32 -15.99 -18.74
CA PHE A 225 33.47 -15.56 -17.96
C PHE A 225 33.06 -14.97 -16.60
N VAL A 226 32.10 -14.05 -16.58
CA VAL A 226 31.61 -13.41 -15.35
C VAL A 226 30.96 -14.43 -14.40
N CYS A 227 30.16 -15.37 -14.92
CA CYS A 227 29.64 -16.48 -14.13
C CYS A 227 30.74 -17.44 -13.65
N GLY A 228 31.82 -17.61 -14.41
CA GLY A 228 33.03 -18.31 -13.97
C GLY A 228 33.69 -17.66 -12.75
N LEU A 229 33.85 -16.33 -12.75
CA LEU A 229 34.40 -15.58 -11.63
C LEU A 229 33.55 -15.73 -10.35
N VAL A 230 32.23 -15.64 -10.46
CA VAL A 230 31.29 -15.86 -9.34
C VAL A 230 31.34 -17.30 -8.82
N ARG A 231 31.49 -18.28 -9.72
CA ARG A 231 31.63 -19.70 -9.36
C ARG A 231 32.90 -19.98 -8.58
N ASP A 232 34.04 -19.42 -9.03
CA ASP A 232 35.32 -19.54 -8.34
C ASP A 232 35.22 -18.93 -6.93
N GLN A 233 34.79 -17.66 -6.82
CA GLN A 233 34.63 -16.93 -5.56
C GLN A 233 33.64 -17.62 -4.59
N GLY A 234 32.51 -18.11 -5.11
CA GLY A 234 31.53 -18.86 -4.32
C GLY A 234 32.08 -20.20 -3.82
N SER A 235 32.89 -20.89 -4.63
CA SER A 235 33.56 -22.13 -4.21
C SER A 235 34.67 -21.89 -3.19
N GLU A 236 35.40 -20.79 -3.30
CA GLU A 236 36.48 -20.41 -2.39
C GLU A 236 35.92 -19.97 -1.04
N SER A 237 34.84 -19.17 -1.03
CA SER A 237 34.11 -18.79 0.19
C SER A 237 33.58 -20.03 0.94
N LEU A 238 33.11 -21.05 0.23
CA LEU A 238 32.60 -22.30 0.81
C LEU A 238 33.70 -23.28 1.26
N ARG A 239 34.97 -23.05 0.87
CA ARG A 239 36.15 -23.85 1.25
C ARG A 239 36.86 -23.36 2.51
N VAL A 240 36.44 -22.23 3.08
CA VAL A 240 37.06 -21.69 4.29
C VAL A 240 36.66 -22.52 5.51
N ASP A 241 37.50 -23.48 5.91
CA ASP A 241 37.36 -24.30 7.12
C ASP A 241 37.60 -23.49 8.41
N LYS A 242 36.78 -22.44 8.61
CA LYS A 242 36.58 -21.81 9.91
C LYS A 242 35.56 -22.62 10.69
N VAL A 243 35.71 -22.64 12.03
CA VAL A 243 34.66 -23.14 12.93
C VAL A 243 33.36 -22.41 12.59
N PRO A 244 32.25 -23.12 12.28
CA PRO A 244 31.04 -22.50 11.75
C PRO A 244 30.42 -21.58 12.80
N SER A 245 30.58 -20.27 12.61
CA SER A 245 29.99 -19.25 13.46
C SER A 245 28.46 -19.31 13.41
N THR A 246 27.82 -18.64 14.35
CA THR A 246 26.35 -18.52 14.46
C THR A 246 25.71 -17.80 13.26
N SER A 247 26.53 -17.19 12.40
CA SER A 247 26.12 -16.41 11.21
C SER A 247 26.80 -16.88 9.92
N PHE A 248 27.62 -17.95 9.95
CA PHE A 248 28.53 -18.29 8.84
C PHE A 248 27.83 -18.40 7.47
N TYR A 249 26.62 -18.95 7.44
CA TYR A 249 25.87 -19.09 6.18
C TYR A 249 25.21 -17.77 5.73
N ALA A 250 24.80 -16.92 6.66
CA ALA A 250 24.33 -15.56 6.39
C ALA A 250 25.47 -14.64 5.91
N ASP A 251 26.65 -14.76 6.51
CA ASP A 251 27.85 -14.00 6.15
C ASP A 251 28.32 -14.42 4.73
N THR A 252 28.39 -15.73 4.47
CA THR A 252 28.81 -16.29 3.16
C THR A 252 27.86 -15.91 2.03
N ILE A 253 26.54 -15.94 2.25
CA ILE A 253 25.58 -15.55 1.21
C ILE A 253 25.55 -14.03 0.99
N THR A 254 25.78 -13.23 2.05
CA THR A 254 25.94 -11.77 1.92
C THR A 254 27.14 -11.44 1.04
N ALA A 255 28.30 -12.04 1.30
CA ALA A 255 29.50 -11.83 0.49
C ALA A 255 29.31 -12.25 -0.98
N LEU A 256 28.57 -13.34 -1.26
CA LEU A 256 28.22 -13.74 -2.62
C LEU A 256 27.40 -12.65 -3.33
N PHE A 257 26.34 -12.13 -2.70
CA PHE A 257 25.49 -11.09 -3.28
C PHE A 257 26.22 -9.74 -3.44
N GLU A 258 27.06 -9.36 -2.49
CA GLU A 258 27.89 -8.14 -2.57
C GLU A 258 28.91 -8.21 -3.70
N ASN A 259 29.60 -9.35 -3.88
CA ASN A 259 30.50 -9.58 -5.01
C ASN A 259 29.77 -9.50 -6.35
N VAL A 260 28.58 -10.10 -6.47
CA VAL A 260 27.77 -10.05 -7.70
C VAL A 260 27.30 -8.61 -7.99
N ALA A 261 26.88 -7.85 -6.99
CA ALA A 261 26.51 -6.45 -7.15
C ALA A 261 27.70 -5.57 -7.56
N LEU A 262 28.89 -5.81 -6.99
CA LEU A 262 30.14 -5.13 -7.35
C LEU A 262 30.54 -5.42 -8.81
N ILE A 263 30.45 -6.69 -9.23
CA ILE A 263 30.69 -7.14 -10.61
C ILE A 263 29.76 -6.43 -11.60
N ILE A 264 28.45 -6.36 -11.30
CA ILE A 264 27.48 -5.62 -12.13
C ILE A 264 27.89 -4.15 -12.25
N ASN A 265 28.12 -3.48 -11.12
CA ASN A 265 28.45 -2.05 -11.09
C ASN A 265 29.77 -1.71 -11.81
N GLN A 266 30.78 -2.59 -11.77
CA GLN A 266 32.06 -2.38 -12.47
C GLN A 266 31.96 -2.59 -13.98
N HIS A 267 31.12 -3.53 -14.43
CA HIS A 267 31.05 -3.90 -15.85
C HIS A 267 29.92 -3.21 -16.63
N GLN A 268 28.91 -2.63 -15.95
CA GLN A 268 27.84 -1.84 -16.58
C GLN A 268 28.36 -0.78 -17.57
N PRO A 269 29.29 0.13 -17.23
CA PRO A 269 29.79 1.12 -18.19
C PRO A 269 30.59 0.49 -19.35
N MET A 270 31.23 -0.67 -19.16
CA MET A 270 31.98 -1.36 -20.22
C MET A 270 31.04 -2.04 -21.23
N VAL A 271 29.96 -2.64 -20.77
CA VAL A 271 28.95 -3.26 -21.64
C VAL A 271 28.19 -2.19 -22.41
N GLN A 272 27.67 -1.16 -21.73
CA GLN A 272 26.91 -0.08 -22.36
C GLN A 272 27.71 0.66 -23.45
N ALA A 273 29.00 0.94 -23.20
CA ALA A 273 29.86 1.68 -24.14
C ALA A 273 30.24 0.92 -25.41
N HIS A 274 30.15 -0.41 -25.43
CA HIS A 274 30.59 -1.25 -26.57
C HIS A 274 29.51 -2.13 -27.19
N TYR A 275 28.41 -2.39 -26.46
CA TYR A 275 27.28 -3.22 -26.89
C TYR A 275 25.95 -2.45 -26.89
N GLY A 276 25.95 -1.15 -26.56
CA GLY A 276 24.77 -0.31 -26.52
C GLY A 276 23.93 -0.44 -25.24
N PRO A 277 22.91 0.42 -25.06
CA PRO A 277 22.01 0.39 -23.90
C PRO A 277 21.19 -0.91 -23.87
N GLY A 278 20.84 -1.38 -22.67
CA GLY A 278 20.04 -2.60 -22.48
C GLY A 278 20.82 -3.91 -22.63
N SER A 279 21.97 -3.92 -23.29
CA SER A 279 22.80 -5.13 -23.47
C SER A 279 23.32 -5.74 -22.15
N MET A 280 23.33 -4.99 -21.04
CA MET A 280 23.64 -5.54 -19.73
C MET A 280 22.52 -6.47 -19.18
N LEU A 281 21.26 -6.31 -19.62
CA LEU A 281 20.12 -7.13 -19.15
C LEU A 281 20.35 -8.64 -19.38
N HIS A 282 20.91 -9.04 -20.53
CA HIS A 282 21.24 -10.44 -20.81
C HIS A 282 22.36 -10.99 -19.90
N VAL A 283 23.33 -10.16 -19.54
CA VAL A 283 24.39 -10.53 -18.59
C VAL A 283 23.78 -10.67 -17.18
N ILE A 284 22.89 -9.77 -16.77
CA ILE A 284 22.16 -9.85 -15.50
C ILE A 284 21.33 -11.15 -15.42
N GLN A 285 20.61 -11.53 -16.48
CA GLN A 285 19.85 -12.79 -16.54
C GLN A 285 20.77 -14.01 -16.33
N ARG A 286 21.89 -14.10 -17.08
CA ARG A 286 22.87 -15.20 -16.96
C ARG A 286 23.55 -15.24 -15.59
N LEU A 287 23.77 -14.08 -14.99
CA LEU A 287 24.36 -13.89 -13.67
C LEU A 287 23.38 -14.26 -12.55
N GLN A 288 22.07 -14.03 -12.75
CA GLN A 288 21.01 -14.54 -11.88
C GLN A 288 21.04 -16.09 -11.83
N GLU A 289 21.14 -16.78 -12.97
CA GLU A 289 21.18 -18.25 -13.02
C GLU A 289 22.38 -18.88 -12.30
N GLU A 290 23.58 -18.27 -12.42
CA GLU A 290 24.77 -18.75 -11.69
C GLU A 290 24.68 -18.41 -10.20
N THR A 291 24.19 -17.22 -9.85
CA THR A 291 24.02 -16.80 -8.45
C THR A 291 22.98 -17.67 -7.73
N ASP A 292 21.87 -18.01 -8.39
CA ASP A 292 20.91 -19.03 -7.95
C ASP A 292 21.60 -20.37 -7.69
N THR A 293 22.47 -20.79 -8.61
CA THR A 293 23.15 -22.09 -8.53
C THR A 293 24.17 -22.16 -7.39
N GLN A 294 24.93 -21.08 -7.13
CA GLN A 294 25.83 -21.01 -5.98
C GLN A 294 25.06 -20.83 -4.66
N SER A 295 24.02 -20.00 -4.64
CA SER A 295 23.16 -19.81 -3.46
C SER A 295 22.46 -21.11 -3.06
N MET A 296 21.98 -21.90 -4.03
CA MET A 296 21.38 -23.22 -3.78
C MET A 296 22.37 -24.18 -3.10
N ARG A 297 23.66 -24.15 -3.47
CA ARG A 297 24.71 -24.95 -2.80
C ARG A 297 24.89 -24.54 -1.33
N ILE A 298 24.89 -23.23 -1.05
CA ILE A 298 24.95 -22.67 0.32
C ILE A 298 23.72 -23.14 1.12
N PHE A 299 22.50 -22.98 0.59
CA PHE A 299 21.25 -23.39 1.25
C PHE A 299 21.11 -24.90 1.46
N VAL A 300 21.64 -25.74 0.56
CA VAL A 300 21.67 -27.20 0.75
C VAL A 300 22.67 -27.58 1.84
N ARG A 301 23.88 -27.00 1.85
CA ARG A 301 24.88 -27.24 2.91
C ARG A 301 24.34 -26.80 4.28
N TYR A 302 23.71 -25.63 4.34
CA TYR A 302 23.02 -25.12 5.53
C TYR A 302 21.95 -26.08 6.07
N SER A 303 21.03 -26.55 5.21
CA SER A 303 19.96 -27.51 5.56
C SER A 303 20.53 -28.80 6.17
N ASN A 304 21.63 -29.30 5.59
CA ASN A 304 22.28 -30.53 6.00
C ASN A 304 23.03 -30.37 7.34
N GLU A 305 23.81 -29.30 7.53
CA GLU A 305 24.60 -29.08 8.75
C GLU A 305 23.71 -28.71 9.95
N ARG A 306 22.68 -27.86 9.76
CA ARG A 306 21.68 -27.56 10.81
C ARG A 306 20.58 -28.63 10.96
N LYS A 307 20.56 -29.65 10.08
CA LYS A 307 19.66 -30.83 10.11
C LYS A 307 18.17 -30.47 10.17
N ILE A 308 17.77 -29.48 9.37
CA ILE A 308 16.44 -28.83 9.44
C ILE A 308 15.31 -29.87 9.27
N ASP A 309 15.40 -30.73 8.25
CA ASP A 309 14.39 -31.75 7.93
C ASP A 309 14.18 -32.75 9.07
N ARG A 310 15.25 -33.08 9.80
CA ARG A 310 15.20 -33.93 10.99
C ARG A 310 14.49 -33.21 12.15
N ARG A 311 14.87 -31.95 12.43
CA ARG A 311 14.25 -31.15 13.50
C ARG A 311 12.75 -30.94 13.26
N ILE A 312 12.33 -30.71 12.01
CA ILE A 312 10.91 -30.64 11.63
C ILE A 312 10.19 -31.97 11.88
N SER A 313 10.85 -33.09 11.56
CA SER A 313 10.29 -34.42 11.83
C SER A 313 10.12 -34.69 13.33
N GLU A 314 11.07 -34.24 14.16
CA GLU A 314 11.02 -34.31 15.62
C GLU A 314 9.95 -33.36 16.22
N ILE A 315 9.76 -32.15 15.66
CA ILE A 315 8.66 -31.25 16.03
C ILE A 315 7.30 -31.89 15.70
N ARG A 316 7.14 -32.49 14.51
CA ARG A 316 5.89 -33.13 14.07
C ARG A 316 5.50 -34.32 14.96
N THR A 317 6.46 -35.14 15.41
CA THR A 317 6.17 -36.25 16.34
C THR A 317 5.83 -35.76 17.75
N VAL A 318 6.49 -34.69 18.24
CA VAL A 318 6.13 -34.06 19.53
C VAL A 318 4.71 -33.49 19.49
N GLY A 319 4.32 -32.78 18.43
CA GLY A 319 2.95 -32.28 18.26
C GLY A 319 1.91 -33.41 18.25
N LEU A 320 2.20 -34.53 17.57
CA LEU A 320 1.32 -35.70 17.56
C LEU A 320 1.19 -36.39 18.94
N SER A 321 2.25 -36.34 19.76
CA SER A 321 2.24 -36.91 21.12
C SER A 321 1.45 -36.05 22.11
N GLN A 322 1.57 -34.72 22.00
CA GLN A 322 0.78 -33.77 22.81
C GLN A 322 -0.72 -33.88 22.49
N LEU A 323 -1.09 -33.96 21.21
CA LEU A 323 -2.47 -34.20 20.77
C LEU A 323 -3.06 -35.53 21.26
N ARG A 324 -2.21 -36.51 21.63
CA ARG A 324 -2.63 -37.82 22.15
C ARG A 324 -2.83 -37.88 23.67
N SER A 325 -2.61 -36.78 24.41
CA SER A 325 -2.84 -36.75 25.87
C SER A 325 -3.77 -35.61 26.34
N PRO A 326 -5.07 -35.63 25.96
CA PRO A 326 -6.05 -34.64 26.42
C PRO A 326 -6.76 -35.01 27.74
N THR A 327 -6.42 -36.13 28.39
CA THR A 327 -7.19 -36.70 29.50
C THR A 327 -6.65 -36.30 30.88
N LEU A 328 -7.51 -35.73 31.72
CA LEU A 328 -7.19 -35.22 33.06
C LEU A 328 -6.46 -36.25 33.95
N SER A 329 -5.29 -35.88 34.47
CA SER A 329 -4.67 -36.52 35.64
C SER A 329 -5.42 -36.13 36.93
N ARG A 330 -6.62 -36.68 37.12
CA ARG A 330 -7.44 -36.47 38.32
C ARG A 330 -6.83 -37.22 39.51
N VAL A 331 -6.07 -36.51 40.34
CA VAL A 331 -5.43 -37.08 41.55
C VAL A 331 -6.49 -37.43 42.60
N ASN A 332 -6.57 -38.71 42.97
CA ASN A 332 -7.31 -39.16 44.15
C ASN A 332 -6.43 -39.01 45.42
N PRO A 333 -6.92 -38.40 46.51
CA PRO A 333 -6.18 -38.32 47.76
C PRO A 333 -6.51 -39.49 48.71
N SER A 334 -5.56 -40.39 48.97
CA SER A 334 -5.64 -41.29 50.13
C SER A 334 -4.27 -41.79 50.64
N ASN A 335 -3.97 -41.43 51.89
CA ASN A 335 -3.06 -42.07 52.84
C ASN A 335 -1.54 -42.13 52.57
N THR A 336 -0.80 -41.26 53.28
CA THR A 336 0.29 -41.57 54.25
C THR A 336 1.33 -42.67 53.92
N THR A 337 2.65 -42.46 54.05
CA THR A 337 3.42 -41.64 55.04
C THR A 337 4.68 -41.00 54.45
N SER A 338 5.21 -39.98 55.13
CA SER A 338 6.43 -39.21 54.80
C SER A 338 7.73 -39.89 55.30
N PRO A 339 8.95 -39.35 55.06
CA PRO A 339 9.34 -38.30 54.10
C PRO A 339 10.59 -38.64 53.25
N SER A 340 10.75 -37.98 52.11
CA SER A 340 12.08 -37.64 51.57
C SER A 340 12.04 -36.28 50.87
N ILE A 341 13.13 -35.51 50.96
CA ILE A 341 13.24 -34.21 50.29
C ILE A 341 13.82 -34.46 48.91
N GLN A 342 12.95 -34.54 47.91
CA GLN A 342 13.30 -34.29 46.53
C GLN A 342 12.33 -33.25 45.97
N SER A 343 12.89 -32.11 45.56
CA SER A 343 12.22 -31.12 44.72
C SER A 343 11.74 -31.80 43.43
N PRO A 344 10.62 -31.37 42.82
CA PRO A 344 10.19 -31.86 41.53
C PRO A 344 11.25 -31.49 40.48
N ASP A 345 12.00 -32.50 40.03
CA ASP A 345 13.16 -32.31 39.17
C ASP A 345 12.69 -31.88 37.76
N PRO A 346 13.10 -30.70 37.22
CA PRO A 346 12.60 -30.16 35.96
C PRO A 346 13.14 -30.90 34.71
N THR A 347 13.77 -32.05 34.91
CA THR A 347 14.51 -32.86 33.93
C THR A 347 13.62 -33.72 33.03
N LEU A 348 12.30 -33.76 33.27
CA LEU A 348 11.30 -34.38 32.39
C LEU A 348 10.95 -33.52 31.14
N ALA A 349 11.69 -32.44 30.88
CA ALA A 349 11.65 -31.73 29.62
C ALA A 349 12.28 -32.55 28.48
N ASN A 350 11.46 -33.03 27.54
CA ASN A 350 11.87 -33.86 26.38
C ASN A 350 13.23 -33.45 25.77
N PRO A 351 14.30 -34.26 25.91
CA PRO A 351 15.69 -33.86 25.59
C PRO A 351 16.06 -34.05 24.11
N LEU A 352 15.08 -34.07 23.19
CA LEU A 352 15.32 -34.29 21.76
C LEU A 352 15.62 -33.01 20.96
N LEU A 353 15.23 -31.84 21.47
CA LEU A 353 15.42 -30.54 20.81
C LEU A 353 15.77 -29.47 21.85
N ASP A 354 16.97 -28.89 21.74
CA ASP A 354 17.32 -27.65 22.45
C ASP A 354 16.66 -26.45 21.74
N PRO A 355 15.77 -25.70 22.41
CA PRO A 355 15.19 -24.48 21.84
C PRO A 355 16.24 -23.43 21.44
N ARG A 356 17.42 -23.41 22.08
CA ARG A 356 18.48 -22.43 21.78
C ARG A 356 19.15 -22.69 20.44
N GLU A 357 19.48 -23.95 20.12
CA GLU A 357 20.00 -24.28 18.79
C GLU A 357 18.97 -24.05 17.67
N LEU A 358 17.68 -24.22 17.99
CA LEU A 358 16.59 -24.00 17.05
C LEU A 358 16.38 -22.49 16.81
N ASP A 359 16.40 -21.68 17.86
CA ASP A 359 16.33 -20.20 17.78
C ASP A 359 17.50 -19.60 16.99
N ILE A 360 18.71 -20.18 17.12
CA ILE A 360 19.88 -19.85 16.31
C ILE A 360 19.63 -20.14 14.82
N SER A 361 19.12 -21.33 14.48
CA SER A 361 18.84 -21.70 13.08
C SER A 361 17.67 -20.91 12.47
N SER A 362 16.64 -20.58 13.26
CA SER A 362 15.61 -19.63 12.83
C SER A 362 16.22 -18.25 12.53
N ASN A 363 17.14 -17.76 13.36
CA ASN A 363 17.76 -16.45 13.16
C ASN A 363 18.70 -16.41 11.94
N GLU A 364 19.58 -17.39 11.78
CA GLU A 364 20.50 -17.48 10.63
C GLU A 364 19.71 -17.57 9.31
N LEU A 365 18.64 -18.37 9.28
CA LEU A 365 17.74 -18.48 8.11
C LEU A 365 16.97 -17.18 7.83
N ALA A 366 16.49 -16.47 8.85
CA ALA A 366 15.81 -15.19 8.67
C ALA A 366 16.73 -14.14 8.03
N VAL A 367 18.01 -14.08 8.42
CA VAL A 367 19.00 -13.18 7.80
C VAL A 367 19.36 -13.64 6.38
N MET A 368 19.54 -14.95 6.12
CA MET A 368 19.75 -15.45 4.75
C MET A 368 18.57 -15.10 3.82
N SER A 369 17.34 -15.16 4.33
CA SER A 369 16.13 -14.73 3.63
C SER A 369 16.15 -13.23 3.34
N GLN A 370 16.42 -12.39 4.35
CA GLN A 370 16.54 -10.94 4.22
C GLN A 370 17.52 -10.52 3.12
N ARG A 371 18.72 -11.12 3.13
CA ARG A 371 19.78 -10.86 2.15
C ARG A 371 19.37 -11.30 0.75
N SER A 372 18.68 -12.43 0.63
CA SER A 372 18.15 -12.91 -0.65
C SER A 372 17.09 -11.97 -1.22
N ALA A 373 16.18 -11.46 -0.39
CA ALA A 373 15.15 -10.50 -0.82
C ALA A 373 15.76 -9.14 -1.24
N LEU A 374 16.71 -8.62 -0.46
CA LEU A 374 17.44 -7.39 -0.80
C LEU A 374 18.21 -7.53 -2.13
N PHE A 375 18.84 -8.68 -2.37
CA PHE A 375 19.54 -8.96 -3.63
C PHE A 375 18.58 -9.04 -4.84
N HIS A 376 17.44 -9.73 -4.71
CA HIS A 376 16.42 -9.73 -5.77
C HIS A 376 15.89 -8.32 -6.07
N ARG A 377 15.67 -7.49 -5.04
CA ARG A 377 15.26 -6.09 -5.21
C ARG A 377 16.32 -5.25 -5.93
N PHE A 378 17.60 -5.45 -5.62
CA PHE A 378 18.71 -4.82 -6.35
C PHE A 378 18.75 -5.25 -7.83
N LEU A 379 18.66 -6.56 -8.11
CA LEU A 379 18.60 -7.07 -9.48
C LEU A 379 17.40 -6.49 -10.25
N ARG A 380 16.20 -6.48 -9.65
CA ARG A 380 14.97 -5.94 -10.26
C ARG A 380 15.13 -4.46 -10.64
N ALA A 381 15.67 -3.64 -9.73
CA ALA A 381 15.93 -2.23 -10.02
C ALA A 381 16.88 -2.06 -11.21
N ARG A 382 18.02 -2.79 -11.24
CA ARG A 382 18.99 -2.73 -12.35
C ARG A 382 18.45 -3.27 -13.67
N ALA A 383 17.65 -4.34 -13.64
CA ALA A 383 17.05 -4.91 -14.83
C ALA A 383 16.02 -3.96 -15.46
N LYS A 384 15.24 -3.27 -14.62
CA LYS A 384 14.29 -2.23 -15.06
C LYS A 384 15.00 -1.00 -15.64
N GLU A 385 16.07 -0.51 -15.01
CA GLU A 385 16.90 0.58 -15.56
C GLU A 385 17.44 0.25 -16.97
N GLU A 386 17.88 -0.99 -17.20
CA GLU A 386 18.36 -1.43 -18.52
C GLU A 386 17.21 -1.66 -19.52
N LEU A 387 16.03 -2.07 -19.06
CA LEU A 387 14.84 -2.27 -19.91
C LEU A 387 14.26 -0.93 -20.40
N GLU A 388 14.13 0.06 -19.53
CA GLU A 388 13.69 1.43 -19.88
C GLU A 388 14.67 2.13 -20.86
N ALA A 389 15.91 1.65 -20.96
CA ALA A 389 16.92 2.15 -21.89
C ALA A 389 16.85 1.51 -23.30
N ILE A 390 16.01 0.50 -23.54
CA ILE A 390 15.87 -0.17 -24.84
C ILE A 390 14.85 0.59 -25.72
N PRO A 391 15.23 1.16 -26.88
CA PRO A 391 14.32 1.98 -27.70
C PRO A 391 13.15 1.22 -28.37
N ASN A 392 13.15 -0.11 -28.34
CA ASN A 392 12.21 -0.95 -29.09
C ASN A 392 11.91 -2.28 -28.36
N GLU A 393 11.08 -2.26 -27.31
CA GLU A 393 10.76 -3.45 -26.50
C GLU A 393 10.32 -4.67 -27.32
N GLU A 394 9.54 -4.47 -28.39
CA GLU A 394 9.02 -5.56 -29.22
C GLU A 394 10.11 -6.40 -29.90
N GLU A 395 11.32 -5.87 -30.03
CA GLU A 395 12.45 -6.57 -30.63
C GLU A 395 13.17 -7.48 -29.63
N PHE A 396 13.24 -7.07 -28.36
CA PHE A 396 13.74 -7.89 -27.25
C PHE A 396 12.82 -9.09 -26.95
N TRP A 397 11.50 -8.87 -27.04
CA TRP A 397 10.49 -9.91 -26.80
C TRP A 397 10.27 -10.88 -27.98
N LYS A 398 10.95 -10.72 -29.13
CA LYS A 398 10.88 -11.67 -30.26
C LYS A 398 11.73 -12.93 -30.04
N ASP A 399 12.95 -12.77 -29.53
CA ASP A 399 13.83 -13.90 -29.19
C ASP A 399 13.51 -14.51 -27.81
N THR A 400 12.89 -13.73 -26.92
CA THR A 400 12.78 -14.07 -25.50
C THR A 400 11.37 -14.57 -25.15
N ASN A 401 11.27 -15.76 -24.56
CA ASN A 401 9.98 -16.42 -24.28
C ASN A 401 9.20 -15.71 -23.15
N ARG A 402 8.36 -14.72 -23.53
CA ARG A 402 7.60 -13.76 -22.68
C ARG A 402 6.72 -14.35 -21.56
N LYS A 403 6.65 -15.68 -21.42
CA LYS A 403 5.98 -16.39 -20.32
C LYS A 403 6.89 -16.77 -19.14
N GLN A 404 8.21 -16.67 -19.31
CA GLN A 404 9.20 -17.03 -18.28
C GLN A 404 9.79 -15.82 -17.55
N TYR A 405 9.58 -14.61 -18.08
CA TYR A 405 10.15 -13.37 -17.58
C TYR A 405 9.04 -12.41 -17.14
N ASP A 406 9.31 -11.69 -16.05
CA ASP A 406 8.46 -10.66 -15.47
C ASP A 406 8.54 -9.36 -16.31
N SER A 407 7.68 -8.41 -15.98
CA SER A 407 7.67 -7.04 -16.49
C SER A 407 9.03 -6.33 -16.42
N ASP A 408 9.88 -6.63 -15.43
CA ASP A 408 11.25 -6.09 -15.31
C ASP A 408 12.32 -6.88 -16.12
N GLY A 409 11.93 -7.85 -16.94
CA GLY A 409 12.86 -8.63 -17.78
C GLY A 409 13.67 -9.72 -17.06
N LEU A 410 13.39 -10.00 -15.78
CA LEU A 410 13.99 -11.08 -14.98
C LEU A 410 13.09 -12.32 -14.90
N LEU A 411 13.63 -13.49 -14.51
CA LEU A 411 12.84 -14.71 -14.36
C LEU A 411 11.74 -14.55 -13.29
N VAL A 412 10.48 -14.85 -13.64
CA VAL A 412 9.28 -14.66 -12.79
C VAL A 412 9.42 -15.35 -11.43
N MET A 413 10.02 -16.54 -11.40
CA MET A 413 10.41 -17.25 -10.18
C MET A 413 11.81 -17.83 -10.37
N SER A 414 12.77 -17.30 -9.61
CA SER A 414 14.12 -17.83 -9.55
C SER A 414 14.14 -19.17 -8.80
N ARG A 415 15.17 -19.99 -9.03
CA ARG A 415 15.40 -21.22 -8.25
C ARG A 415 15.70 -20.86 -6.79
N LEU A 416 16.34 -19.71 -6.58
CA LEU A 416 16.60 -19.15 -5.27
C LEU A 416 15.32 -18.74 -4.53
N SER A 417 14.40 -17.99 -5.14
CA SER A 417 13.16 -17.56 -4.48
C SER A 417 12.30 -18.76 -4.07
N LYS A 418 12.22 -19.78 -4.94
CA LYS A 418 11.56 -21.05 -4.59
C LYS A 418 12.24 -21.74 -3.41
N ARG A 419 13.57 -21.91 -3.42
CA ARG A 419 14.28 -22.59 -2.32
C ARG A 419 14.15 -21.83 -0.99
N VAL A 420 14.16 -20.49 -1.03
CA VAL A 420 13.89 -19.66 0.14
C VAL A 420 12.47 -19.90 0.63
N SER A 421 11.46 -19.94 -0.25
CA SER A 421 10.08 -20.28 0.13
C SER A 421 9.97 -21.66 0.80
N ASP A 422 10.55 -22.72 0.20
CA ASP A 422 10.56 -24.08 0.77
C ASP A 422 11.18 -24.12 2.18
N LEU A 423 12.18 -23.25 2.43
CA LEU A 423 12.83 -23.08 3.73
C LEU A 423 12.06 -22.14 4.68
N LEU A 424 11.24 -21.23 4.18
CA LEU A 424 10.40 -20.37 5.01
C LEU A 424 9.15 -21.11 5.51
N ASP A 425 8.60 -22.05 4.73
CA ASP A 425 7.61 -23.03 5.23
C ASP A 425 8.19 -23.88 6.37
N SER A 426 9.47 -24.24 6.22
CA SER A 426 10.26 -24.94 7.25
C SER A 426 10.48 -24.05 8.50
N TYR A 427 10.78 -22.77 8.31
CA TYR A 427 10.92 -21.76 9.37
C TYR A 427 9.62 -21.59 10.16
N LEU A 428 8.46 -21.49 9.51
CA LEU A 428 7.16 -21.33 10.18
C LEU A 428 6.88 -22.46 11.19
N ILE A 429 7.20 -23.71 10.84
CA ILE A 429 7.03 -24.86 11.73
C ILE A 429 7.98 -24.79 12.95
N MET A 430 9.21 -24.31 12.73
CA MET A 430 10.21 -24.15 13.80
C MET A 430 9.84 -22.98 14.73
N GLU A 431 9.38 -21.85 14.19
CA GLU A 431 8.89 -20.71 14.97
C GLU A 431 7.61 -21.05 15.75
N GLU A 432 6.66 -21.79 15.16
CA GLU A 432 5.45 -22.22 15.89
C GLU A 432 5.83 -22.96 17.17
N TYR A 433 6.76 -23.92 17.05
CA TYR A 433 7.24 -24.71 18.18
C TYR A 433 8.00 -23.84 19.20
N LEU A 434 8.85 -22.92 18.73
CA LEU A 434 9.59 -22.00 19.60
C LEU A 434 8.67 -21.06 20.38
N VAL A 435 7.72 -20.40 19.73
CA VAL A 435 6.75 -19.49 20.39
C VAL A 435 5.93 -20.29 21.39
N ARG A 436 5.30 -21.39 20.96
CA ARG A 436 4.49 -22.26 21.84
C ARG A 436 5.29 -22.70 23.06
N ARG A 437 6.51 -23.22 22.88
CA ARG A 437 7.32 -23.71 24.01
C ARG A 437 7.79 -22.59 24.94
N SER A 438 8.17 -21.43 24.40
CA SER A 438 8.66 -20.30 25.22
C SER A 438 7.52 -19.59 25.96
N VAL A 439 6.35 -19.39 25.34
CA VAL A 439 5.16 -18.82 26.00
C VAL A 439 4.64 -19.76 27.09
N ASN A 440 4.58 -21.08 26.87
CA ASN A 440 4.23 -22.03 27.95
C ASN A 440 5.28 -22.09 29.06
N MET A 441 6.57 -21.89 28.76
CA MET A 441 7.61 -21.80 29.79
C MET A 441 7.41 -20.56 30.65
N ALA A 442 7.22 -19.37 30.04
CA ALA A 442 6.93 -18.11 30.75
C ALA A 442 5.68 -18.23 31.64
N MET A 443 4.60 -18.85 31.13
CA MET A 443 3.39 -19.13 31.93
C MET A 443 3.59 -20.15 33.07
N SER A 444 4.67 -20.94 33.05
CA SER A 444 5.00 -21.92 34.10
C SER A 444 5.96 -21.40 35.17
N ILE A 445 6.74 -20.36 34.87
CA ILE A 445 7.62 -19.62 35.79
C ILE A 445 7.00 -18.29 36.25
N ASP A 446 5.68 -18.17 36.09
CA ASP A 446 4.87 -16.97 36.36
C ASP A 446 4.87 -16.62 37.86
N GLU A 447 5.69 -15.64 38.24
CA GLU A 447 5.85 -15.15 39.61
C GLU A 447 5.18 -13.78 39.81
N TYR A 448 4.57 -13.58 40.97
CA TYR A 448 3.96 -12.31 41.38
C TYR A 448 4.55 -11.85 42.71
N ASP A 449 5.18 -10.67 42.70
CA ASP A 449 5.60 -9.96 43.90
C ASP A 449 4.89 -8.61 44.00
N SER A 450 4.03 -8.49 45.02
CA SER A 450 3.32 -7.26 45.39
C SER A 450 4.22 -6.07 45.77
N ALA A 451 5.52 -6.28 45.97
CA ALA A 451 6.49 -5.20 46.18
C ALA A 451 7.10 -4.67 44.87
N VAL A 452 6.99 -5.41 43.76
CA VAL A 452 7.57 -5.04 42.46
C VAL A 452 6.53 -4.43 41.51
N GLY A 453 5.28 -4.89 41.56
CA GLY A 453 4.22 -4.32 40.73
C GLY A 453 2.82 -4.92 40.93
N GLU A 454 1.90 -4.45 40.11
CA GLU A 454 0.48 -4.86 40.10
C GLU A 454 0.24 -6.07 39.17
N THR A 455 1.17 -6.33 38.23
CA THR A 455 1.19 -7.46 37.29
C THR A 455 2.20 -8.54 37.71
N SER A 456 2.11 -9.72 37.09
CA SER A 456 3.11 -10.79 37.24
C SER A 456 4.14 -10.83 36.10
N SER A 457 5.31 -11.45 36.33
CA SER A 457 6.45 -11.49 35.39
C SER A 457 6.09 -12.01 33.99
N CYS A 458 5.16 -12.95 33.93
CA CYS A 458 4.64 -13.58 32.71
C CYS A 458 4.13 -12.57 31.66
N VAL A 459 3.71 -11.36 32.05
CA VAL A 459 3.36 -10.31 31.07
C VAL A 459 4.60 -9.88 30.29
N ASP A 460 5.61 -9.32 30.96
CA ASP A 460 6.80 -8.80 30.29
C ASP A 460 7.58 -9.91 29.55
N ASP A 461 7.66 -11.13 30.11
CA ASP A 461 8.29 -12.28 29.45
C ASP A 461 7.59 -12.67 28.13
N VAL A 462 6.26 -12.82 28.14
CA VAL A 462 5.50 -13.18 26.95
C VAL A 462 5.57 -12.09 25.89
N PHE A 463 5.48 -10.81 26.28
CA PHE A 463 5.58 -9.71 25.32
C PHE A 463 7.01 -9.49 24.80
N PHE A 464 8.05 -9.79 25.58
CA PHE A 464 9.43 -9.84 25.09
C PHE A 464 9.61 -10.93 24.02
N ILE A 465 9.08 -12.15 24.26
CA ILE A 465 9.08 -13.25 23.28
C ILE A 465 8.35 -12.83 21.99
N LEU A 466 7.13 -12.32 22.11
CA LEU A 466 6.32 -11.89 20.96
C LEU A 466 7.02 -10.77 20.16
N LYS A 467 7.63 -9.79 20.84
CA LYS A 467 8.37 -8.68 20.22
C LYS A 467 9.64 -9.15 19.51
N LYS A 468 10.39 -10.10 20.10
CA LYS A 468 11.55 -10.74 19.45
C LYS A 468 11.15 -11.46 18.17
N VAL A 469 10.10 -12.30 18.24
CA VAL A 469 9.65 -13.11 17.12
C VAL A 469 9.04 -12.25 16.01
N THR A 470 8.16 -11.29 16.34
CA THR A 470 7.58 -10.37 15.36
C THR A 470 8.65 -9.62 14.57
N ARG A 471 9.69 -9.10 15.25
CA ARG A 471 10.84 -8.46 14.60
C ARG A 471 11.66 -9.42 13.73
N ARG A 472 11.96 -10.64 14.19
CA ARG A 472 12.65 -11.65 13.38
C ARG A 472 11.84 -12.01 12.13
N CYS A 473 10.53 -12.16 12.25
CA CYS A 473 9.66 -12.49 11.14
C CYS A 473 9.62 -11.36 10.11
N ILE A 474 9.41 -10.10 10.52
CA ILE A 474 9.51 -8.94 9.62
C ILE A 474 10.88 -8.91 8.90
N SER A 475 11.97 -9.23 9.60
CA SER A 475 13.31 -9.28 8.98
C SER A 475 13.46 -10.32 7.86
N THR A 476 12.63 -11.38 7.80
CA THR A 476 12.68 -12.36 6.70
C THR A 476 12.45 -11.76 5.31
N ALA A 477 11.76 -10.61 5.25
CA ALA A 477 11.40 -9.87 4.05
C ALA A 477 10.47 -10.59 3.04
N HIS A 478 9.74 -11.64 3.46
CA HIS A 478 8.74 -12.33 2.63
C HIS A 478 7.31 -12.12 3.15
N LEU A 479 6.48 -11.41 2.38
CA LEU A 479 5.13 -10.96 2.75
C LEU A 479 4.21 -12.10 3.21
N ASP A 480 4.17 -13.22 2.49
CA ASP A 480 3.29 -14.36 2.79
C ASP A 480 3.71 -15.08 4.08
N THR A 481 5.02 -15.22 4.31
CA THR A 481 5.58 -15.81 5.52
C THR A 481 5.29 -14.94 6.74
N ILE A 482 5.49 -13.63 6.64
CA ILE A 482 5.18 -12.68 7.72
C ILE A 482 3.68 -12.72 8.02
N THR A 483 2.83 -12.61 7.00
CA THR A 483 1.36 -12.66 7.15
C THR A 483 0.89 -13.97 7.78
N SER A 484 1.45 -15.11 7.36
CA SER A 484 1.15 -16.42 7.94
C SER A 484 1.58 -16.52 9.40
N MET A 485 2.74 -15.96 9.75
CA MET A 485 3.25 -15.97 11.11
C MET A 485 2.48 -15.04 12.05
N ILE A 486 2.09 -13.83 11.62
CA ILE A 486 1.22 -12.95 12.43
C ILE A 486 -0.12 -13.64 12.70
N ASN A 487 -0.72 -14.27 11.70
CA ASN A 487 -1.94 -15.07 11.86
C ASN A 487 -1.78 -16.29 12.78
N LEU A 488 -0.57 -16.82 12.92
CA LEU A 488 -0.24 -17.87 13.89
C LEU A 488 -0.03 -17.31 15.31
N LEU A 489 0.70 -16.19 15.45
CA LEU A 489 0.87 -15.50 16.73
C LEU A 489 -0.49 -15.11 17.34
N ILE A 490 -1.41 -14.59 16.52
CA ILE A 490 -2.80 -14.30 16.93
C ILE A 490 -3.45 -15.54 17.57
N LYS A 491 -3.41 -16.70 16.89
CA LYS A 491 -3.99 -17.95 17.38
C LYS A 491 -3.34 -18.44 18.68
N ILE A 492 -2.02 -18.31 18.81
CA ILE A 492 -1.28 -18.70 20.04
C ILE A 492 -1.67 -17.77 21.21
N ILE A 493 -1.73 -16.46 20.98
CA ILE A 493 -2.16 -15.48 22.00
C ILE A 493 -3.61 -15.75 22.44
N GLU A 494 -4.53 -16.03 21.52
CA GLU A 494 -5.93 -16.33 21.86
C GLU A 494 -6.09 -17.66 22.60
N SER A 495 -5.53 -18.75 22.07
CA SER A 495 -5.80 -20.10 22.58
C SER A 495 -4.94 -20.46 23.80
N GLU A 496 -3.68 -20.02 23.83
CA GLU A 496 -2.74 -20.39 24.89
C GLU A 496 -2.71 -19.32 25.99
N TYR A 497 -2.40 -18.07 25.66
CA TYR A 497 -2.21 -17.00 26.66
C TYR A 497 -3.54 -16.48 27.25
N ILE A 498 -4.45 -15.95 26.42
CA ILE A 498 -5.79 -15.54 26.88
C ILE A 498 -6.54 -16.75 27.46
N GLY A 499 -6.45 -17.91 26.80
CA GLY A 499 -7.00 -19.17 27.32
C GLY A 499 -6.44 -19.60 28.68
N PHE A 500 -5.16 -19.34 28.99
CA PHE A 500 -4.56 -19.58 30.31
C PHE A 500 -5.06 -18.60 31.36
N LEU A 501 -5.08 -17.29 31.06
CA LEU A 501 -5.62 -16.27 31.96
C LEU A 501 -7.10 -16.53 32.29
N GLN A 502 -7.92 -16.91 31.31
CA GLN A 502 -9.32 -17.30 31.54
C GLN A 502 -9.47 -18.59 32.36
N ARG A 503 -8.53 -19.54 32.27
CA ARG A 503 -8.52 -20.75 33.11
C ARG A 503 -8.15 -20.41 34.57
N LYS A 504 -7.13 -19.58 34.81
CA LYS A 504 -6.81 -19.04 36.16
C LYS A 504 -8.00 -18.29 36.75
N MET A 505 -8.59 -17.38 35.97
CA MET A 505 -9.78 -16.59 36.31
C MET A 505 -10.97 -17.48 36.72
N SER A 506 -11.24 -18.56 35.98
CA SER A 506 -12.34 -19.48 36.29
C SER A 506 -12.06 -20.30 37.56
N ALA A 507 -10.84 -20.83 37.70
CA ALA A 507 -10.46 -21.71 38.80
C ALA A 507 -10.57 -21.05 40.19
N ALA A 508 -10.32 -19.73 40.27
CA ALA A 508 -10.43 -18.95 41.50
C ALA A 508 -11.82 -19.04 42.18
N PHE A 509 -12.89 -19.26 41.40
CA PHE A 509 -14.26 -19.35 41.93
C PHE A 509 -14.80 -20.79 42.07
N THR A 510 -14.17 -21.79 41.44
CA THR A 510 -14.74 -23.16 41.34
C THR A 510 -14.09 -24.21 42.24
N GLY A 511 -13.08 -23.85 43.05
CA GLY A 511 -12.23 -24.82 43.76
C GLY A 511 -12.18 -24.74 45.29
N HIS A 512 -13.02 -23.94 45.95
CA HIS A 512 -12.87 -23.64 47.39
C HIS A 512 -13.84 -24.41 48.29
N GLU A 513 -13.30 -25.24 49.19
CA GLU A 513 -14.05 -25.83 50.29
C GLU A 513 -14.53 -24.75 51.28
N PRO A 514 -15.77 -24.85 51.81
CA PRO A 514 -16.35 -23.86 52.72
C PRO A 514 -15.75 -23.95 54.13
N GLY A 515 -14.49 -23.49 54.28
CA GLY A 515 -13.79 -23.41 55.56
C GLY A 515 -12.43 -22.72 55.51
N ASN A 516 -11.67 -22.84 54.41
CA ASN A 516 -10.31 -22.29 54.33
C ASN A 516 -10.29 -20.83 53.86
N SER A 517 -10.57 -19.89 54.78
CA SER A 517 -10.62 -18.45 54.48
C SER A 517 -9.32 -17.89 53.89
N LYS A 518 -8.14 -18.47 54.18
CA LYS A 518 -6.87 -17.98 53.61
C LYS A 518 -6.74 -18.31 52.12
N ALA A 519 -7.17 -19.51 51.70
CA ALA A 519 -7.17 -19.90 50.29
C ALA A 519 -8.09 -18.97 49.46
N VAL A 520 -9.26 -18.63 50.01
CA VAL A 520 -10.23 -17.73 49.36
C VAL A 520 -9.67 -16.33 49.14
N GLU A 521 -8.94 -15.74 50.10
CA GLU A 521 -8.31 -14.42 49.89
C GLU A 521 -7.15 -14.48 48.88
N LEU A 522 -6.32 -15.54 48.92
CA LEU A 522 -5.25 -15.74 47.93
C LEU A 522 -5.80 -15.91 46.50
N ALA A 523 -6.93 -16.61 46.35
CA ALA A 523 -7.60 -16.77 45.06
C ALA A 523 -8.19 -15.47 44.51
N LYS A 524 -8.75 -14.59 45.37
CA LYS A 524 -9.17 -13.24 44.95
C LYS A 524 -7.98 -12.41 44.47
N LEU A 525 -6.88 -12.41 45.24
CA LEU A 525 -5.67 -11.67 44.88
C LEU A 525 -5.10 -12.19 43.54
N SER A 526 -5.05 -13.51 43.36
CA SER A 526 -4.66 -14.13 42.08
C SER A 526 -5.59 -13.71 40.92
N TYR A 527 -6.91 -13.64 41.15
CA TYR A 527 -7.87 -13.14 40.16
C TYR A 527 -7.62 -11.66 39.80
N MET A 528 -7.31 -10.83 40.79
CA MET A 528 -7.06 -9.40 40.60
C MET A 528 -5.78 -9.15 39.80
N VAL A 529 -4.70 -9.89 40.08
CA VAL A 529 -3.47 -9.86 39.27
C VAL A 529 -3.75 -10.33 37.84
N VAL A 530 -4.60 -11.34 37.63
CA VAL A 530 -5.01 -11.76 36.28
C VAL A 530 -5.78 -10.67 35.52
N LEU A 531 -6.55 -9.81 36.20
CA LEU A 531 -7.19 -8.64 35.57
C LEU A 531 -6.16 -7.56 35.19
N ASN A 532 -5.18 -7.26 36.06
CA ASN A 532 -4.09 -6.34 35.72
C ASN A 532 -3.25 -6.86 34.55
N ASN A 533 -2.96 -8.16 34.53
CA ASN A 533 -2.26 -8.80 33.42
C ASN A 533 -3.04 -8.63 32.12
N LEU A 534 -4.36 -8.80 32.10
CA LEU A 534 -5.21 -8.57 30.92
C LEU A 534 -5.22 -7.10 30.46
N ASP A 535 -5.25 -6.16 31.42
CA ASP A 535 -5.21 -4.72 31.18
C ASP A 535 -3.90 -4.29 30.49
N VAL A 536 -2.76 -4.55 31.14
CA VAL A 536 -1.42 -4.24 30.60
C VAL A 536 -1.13 -5.01 29.30
N SER A 537 -1.56 -6.28 29.20
CA SER A 537 -1.47 -7.05 27.94
C SER A 537 -2.23 -6.39 26.80
N SER A 538 -3.39 -5.77 27.07
CA SER A 538 -4.17 -5.10 26.02
C SER A 538 -3.45 -3.88 25.47
N LEU A 539 -2.72 -3.14 26.32
CA LEU A 539 -1.86 -2.03 25.92
C LEU A 539 -0.62 -2.53 25.17
N TYR A 540 0.04 -3.58 25.67
CA TYR A 540 1.22 -4.17 25.05
C TYR A 540 0.92 -4.81 23.68
N ILE A 541 -0.23 -5.44 23.47
CA ILE A 541 -0.68 -5.90 22.14
C ILE A 541 -0.82 -4.72 21.18
N GLN A 542 -1.53 -3.67 21.60
CA GLN A 542 -1.78 -2.52 20.75
C GLN A 542 -0.45 -1.88 20.31
N ARG A 543 0.43 -1.57 21.28
CA ARG A 543 1.77 -1.06 21.03
C ARG A 543 2.63 -1.99 20.17
N LEU A 544 2.53 -3.32 20.35
CA LEU A 544 3.25 -4.29 19.52
C LEU A 544 2.75 -4.26 18.07
N SER A 545 1.44 -4.08 17.84
CA SER A 545 0.89 -3.95 16.48
C SER A 545 1.28 -2.64 15.80
N GLU A 546 1.36 -1.54 16.57
CA GLU A 546 1.83 -0.23 16.10
C GLU A 546 3.33 -0.29 15.76
N GLU A 547 4.20 -0.72 16.69
CA GLU A 547 5.63 -0.91 16.43
C GLU A 547 5.89 -1.89 15.27
N ALA A 548 5.06 -2.92 15.09
CA ALA A 548 5.22 -3.88 13.99
C ALA A 548 4.87 -3.30 12.61
N LEU A 549 3.96 -2.32 12.53
CA LEU A 549 3.66 -1.58 11.30
C LEU A 549 4.84 -0.68 10.92
N ASP A 550 5.35 0.13 11.87
CA ASP A 550 6.53 1.00 11.65
C ASP A 550 7.75 0.19 11.14
N HIS A 551 8.00 -0.98 11.75
CA HIS A 551 9.07 -1.88 11.35
C HIS A 551 8.81 -2.57 10.00
N ALA A 552 7.55 -2.77 9.60
CA ALA A 552 7.21 -3.27 8.26
C ALA A 552 7.49 -2.20 7.20
N ASP A 553 6.98 -0.99 7.37
CA ASP A 553 7.13 0.14 6.43
C ASP A 553 8.60 0.53 6.20
N THR A 554 9.42 0.42 7.24
CA THR A 554 10.86 0.74 7.15
C THR A 554 11.66 -0.31 6.36
N ASN A 555 11.22 -1.58 6.34
CA ASN A 555 12.00 -2.70 5.79
C ASN A 555 11.41 -3.31 4.50
N LEU A 556 10.11 -3.15 4.28
CA LEU A 556 9.38 -3.62 3.11
C LEU A 556 8.94 -2.40 2.29
N ILE A 557 9.04 -2.48 0.96
CA ILE A 557 8.46 -1.46 0.07
C ILE A 557 7.38 -2.10 -0.79
N GLU A 558 6.35 -1.29 -1.04
CA GLU A 558 5.14 -1.47 -1.85
C GLU A 558 5.10 -2.70 -2.78
N GLY A 559 4.05 -3.49 -2.59
CA GLY A 559 3.63 -4.58 -3.47
C GLY A 559 2.23 -5.05 -3.08
N GLU A 560 1.51 -5.76 -3.96
CA GLU A 560 0.09 -6.09 -3.76
C GLU A 560 -0.19 -6.85 -2.45
N GLY A 561 0.76 -7.67 -1.99
CA GLY A 561 0.68 -8.40 -0.72
C GLY A 561 0.76 -7.54 0.55
N TYR A 562 1.22 -6.28 0.49
CA TYR A 562 1.34 -5.42 1.66
C TYR A 562 -0.01 -5.21 2.37
N GLN A 563 -1.11 -5.04 1.62
CA GLN A 563 -2.44 -4.88 2.20
C GLN A 563 -2.88 -6.10 3.04
N SER A 564 -2.37 -7.29 2.74
CA SER A 564 -2.68 -8.51 3.51
C SER A 564 -1.90 -8.54 4.83
N LEU A 565 -0.66 -8.06 4.83
CA LEU A 565 0.15 -7.87 6.03
C LEU A 565 -0.46 -6.79 6.95
N GLU A 566 -0.83 -5.64 6.39
CA GLU A 566 -1.50 -4.55 7.10
C GLU A 566 -2.79 -5.03 7.80
N LYS A 567 -3.61 -5.83 7.08
CA LYS A 567 -4.83 -6.45 7.64
C LYS A 567 -4.51 -7.43 8.77
N ALA A 568 -3.45 -8.24 8.66
CA ALA A 568 -3.04 -9.17 9.71
C ALA A 568 -2.50 -8.45 10.96
N LEU A 569 -1.72 -7.38 10.78
CA LEU A 569 -1.23 -6.55 11.90
C LEU A 569 -2.36 -5.78 12.59
N LYS A 570 -3.36 -5.29 11.84
CA LYS A 570 -4.59 -4.72 12.41
C LYS A 570 -5.44 -5.79 13.14
N GLN A 571 -5.46 -7.04 12.67
CA GLN A 571 -6.09 -8.14 13.41
C GLN A 571 -5.35 -8.48 14.71
N LEU A 572 -4.02 -8.35 14.75
CA LEU A 572 -3.24 -8.46 15.99
C LEU A 572 -3.65 -7.34 16.97
N GLY A 573 -3.73 -6.09 16.51
CA GLY A 573 -4.22 -4.96 17.31
C GLY A 573 -5.64 -5.18 17.87
N ASN A 574 -6.55 -5.75 17.08
CA ASN A 574 -7.92 -6.07 17.49
C ASN A 574 -8.02 -7.07 18.66
N LEU A 575 -6.94 -7.82 18.98
CA LEU A 575 -6.90 -8.64 20.19
C LEU A 575 -6.93 -7.79 21.47
N SER A 576 -6.47 -6.53 21.41
CA SER A 576 -6.58 -5.55 22.51
C SER A 576 -8.04 -5.35 22.93
N ASP A 577 -8.94 -5.15 21.97
CA ASP A 577 -10.39 -5.02 22.23
C ASP A 577 -11.00 -6.32 22.79
N SER A 578 -10.54 -7.47 22.31
CA SER A 578 -10.96 -8.77 22.83
C SER A 578 -10.47 -9.00 24.27
N MET A 579 -9.28 -8.52 24.64
CA MET A 579 -8.82 -8.50 26.03
C MET A 579 -9.63 -7.52 26.88
N LYS A 580 -9.83 -6.26 26.44
CA LYS A 580 -10.62 -5.23 27.13
C LYS A 580 -12.07 -5.66 27.41
N LYS A 581 -12.71 -6.37 26.47
CA LYS A 581 -14.04 -6.97 26.67
C LYS A 581 -14.04 -8.05 27.75
N ARG A 582 -13.05 -8.94 27.77
CA ARG A 582 -12.89 -9.98 28.81
C ARG A 582 -12.55 -9.38 30.17
N LEU A 583 -11.74 -8.31 30.20
CA LEU A 583 -11.39 -7.54 31.40
C LEU A 583 -12.64 -6.94 32.05
N THR A 584 -13.49 -6.26 31.26
CA THR A 584 -14.76 -5.69 31.74
C THR A 584 -15.66 -6.77 32.35
N THR A 585 -15.87 -7.88 31.64
CA THR A 585 -16.67 -9.02 32.16
C THR A 585 -16.07 -9.60 33.46
N GLY A 586 -14.74 -9.69 33.57
CA GLY A 586 -14.06 -10.17 34.77
C GLY A 586 -14.18 -9.21 35.96
N LEU A 587 -14.08 -7.90 35.73
CA LEU A 587 -14.33 -6.86 36.74
C LEU A 587 -15.78 -6.91 37.25
N GLU A 588 -16.75 -7.00 36.34
CA GLU A 588 -18.17 -7.16 36.69
C GLU A 588 -18.44 -8.46 37.46
N GLN A 589 -17.81 -9.57 37.07
CA GLN A 589 -17.94 -10.86 37.76
C GLN A 589 -17.35 -10.81 39.17
N LEU A 590 -16.12 -10.31 39.34
CA LEU A 590 -15.49 -10.15 40.64
C LEU A 590 -16.29 -9.21 41.54
N PHE A 591 -16.74 -8.07 41.00
CA PHE A 591 -17.61 -7.14 41.70
C PHE A 591 -18.91 -7.82 42.16
N GLY A 592 -19.56 -8.55 41.24
CA GLY A 592 -20.81 -9.25 41.48
C GLY A 592 -20.73 -10.34 42.57
N GLN A 593 -19.61 -11.05 42.65
CA GLN A 593 -19.41 -12.13 43.63
C GLN A 593 -18.81 -11.65 44.97
N THR A 594 -17.98 -10.60 44.99
CA THR A 594 -17.22 -10.20 46.20
C THR A 594 -17.73 -8.92 46.88
N LEU A 595 -17.87 -7.82 46.13
CA LEU A 595 -18.21 -6.50 46.68
C LEU A 595 -19.73 -6.26 46.73
N LYS A 596 -20.46 -6.58 45.66
CA LYS A 596 -21.91 -6.39 45.55
C LYS A 596 -22.71 -7.01 46.72
N PRO A 597 -22.38 -8.21 47.25
CA PRO A 597 -23.05 -8.76 48.45
C PRO A 597 -22.74 -8.00 49.74
N ARG A 598 -21.63 -7.25 49.81
CA ARG A 598 -21.20 -6.47 50.99
C ARG A 598 -21.82 -5.07 51.05
N VAL A 599 -22.35 -4.55 49.94
CA VAL A 599 -23.00 -3.22 49.89
C VAL A 599 -24.22 -3.14 50.84
N ARG A 600 -25.05 -4.18 50.92
CA ARG A 600 -26.21 -4.19 51.83
C ARG A 600 -25.79 -4.24 53.32
N PRO A 601 -24.90 -5.13 53.77
CA PRO A 601 -24.32 -5.09 55.12
C PRO A 601 -23.64 -3.76 55.48
N LEU A 602 -22.91 -3.13 54.55
CA LEU A 602 -22.31 -1.80 54.77
C LEU A 602 -23.38 -0.77 55.15
N PHE A 603 -24.48 -0.71 54.41
CA PHE A 603 -25.59 0.16 54.74
C PHE A 603 -26.29 -0.23 56.06
N GLN A 604 -26.42 -1.52 56.37
CA GLN A 604 -27.07 -1.96 57.61
C GLN A 604 -26.31 -1.50 58.87
N GLU A 605 -24.97 -1.52 58.87
CA GLU A 605 -24.17 -1.00 59.99
C GLU A 605 -24.09 0.55 59.99
N ALA A 606 -24.13 1.18 58.81
CA ALA A 606 -24.17 2.64 58.70
C ALA A 606 -25.50 3.25 59.20
N TYR A 607 -26.64 2.65 58.85
CA TYR A 607 -27.99 3.03 59.30
C TYR A 607 -28.36 2.55 60.71
N ARG A 608 -27.50 1.76 61.36
CA ARG A 608 -27.76 1.19 62.67
C ARG A 608 -28.01 2.30 63.70
N ASP A 609 -29.13 2.23 64.41
CA ASP A 609 -29.56 3.24 65.38
C ASP A 609 -29.81 4.65 64.77
N VAL A 610 -29.88 4.79 63.44
CA VAL A 610 -30.16 6.06 62.74
C VAL A 610 -31.63 6.10 62.32
N LYS A 611 -32.32 7.20 62.66
CA LYS A 611 -33.70 7.49 62.27
C LYS A 611 -33.81 8.86 61.59
N TYR A 612 -34.84 9.01 60.76
CA TYR A 612 -35.17 10.24 60.01
C TYR A 612 -36.58 10.76 60.33
N VAL A 613 -37.14 10.32 61.46
CA VAL A 613 -38.21 11.03 62.17
C VAL A 613 -37.56 11.50 63.46
N LEU A 614 -37.38 12.82 63.58
CA LEU A 614 -36.54 13.47 64.58
C LEU A 614 -37.27 14.66 65.19
N ASP A 615 -37.26 14.76 66.51
CA ASP A 615 -37.60 16.00 67.22
C ASP A 615 -36.37 16.94 67.28
N GLU A 616 -36.51 18.21 67.70
CA GLU A 616 -35.42 19.19 67.65
C GLU A 616 -34.17 18.78 68.45
N ASP A 617 -34.33 18.26 69.67
CA ASP A 617 -33.22 17.75 70.49
C ASP A 617 -32.50 16.57 69.82
N GLU A 618 -33.25 15.68 69.16
CA GLU A 618 -32.72 14.50 68.46
C GLU A 618 -32.01 14.88 67.16
N TYR A 619 -32.51 15.91 66.46
CA TYR A 619 -31.85 16.50 65.31
C TYR A 619 -30.49 17.10 65.73
N ASN A 620 -30.46 17.85 66.84
CA ASN A 620 -29.23 18.43 67.38
C ASN A 620 -28.21 17.35 67.82
N GLU A 621 -28.67 16.28 68.49
CA GLU A 621 -27.79 15.14 68.82
C GLU A 621 -27.25 14.47 67.55
N ALA A 622 -28.11 14.20 66.55
CA ALA A 622 -27.71 13.62 65.27
C ALA A 622 -26.69 14.50 64.54
N ASP A 623 -26.88 15.83 64.54
CA ASP A 623 -26.00 16.77 63.85
C ASP A 623 -24.61 16.89 64.48
N SER A 624 -24.52 16.81 65.80
CA SER A 624 -23.23 16.72 66.51
C SER A 624 -22.50 15.39 66.28
N ASN A 625 -23.24 14.30 66.05
CA ASN A 625 -22.67 12.95 65.99
C ASN A 625 -22.31 12.47 64.57
N ASP A 626 -23.05 12.89 63.53
CA ASP A 626 -22.86 12.49 62.12
C ASP A 626 -22.56 10.97 61.93
N ALA A 627 -23.27 10.15 62.72
CA ALA A 627 -22.93 8.74 62.91
C ALA A 627 -23.03 7.91 61.61
N PHE A 628 -24.02 8.21 60.76
CA PHE A 628 -24.20 7.56 59.46
C PHE A 628 -22.98 7.73 58.56
N VAL A 629 -22.58 8.98 58.27
CA VAL A 629 -21.44 9.29 57.39
C VAL A 629 -20.15 8.71 57.96
N ARG A 630 -19.93 8.84 59.27
CA ARG A 630 -18.72 8.32 59.95
C ARG A 630 -18.60 6.81 59.83
N ARG A 631 -19.69 6.06 60.02
CA ARG A 631 -19.72 4.59 59.90
C ARG A 631 -19.63 4.14 58.44
N PHE A 632 -20.35 4.81 57.53
CA PHE A 632 -20.32 4.48 56.11
C PHE A 632 -18.91 4.67 55.52
N THR A 633 -18.30 5.85 55.72
CA THR A 633 -16.96 6.16 55.18
C THR A 633 -15.91 5.17 55.68
N GLN A 634 -15.89 4.88 56.99
CA GLN A 634 -14.96 3.89 57.56
C GLN A 634 -15.19 2.48 57.02
N GLY A 635 -16.45 2.04 56.85
CA GLY A 635 -16.78 0.73 56.28
C GLY A 635 -16.45 0.62 54.79
N PHE A 636 -16.73 1.66 54.02
CA PHE A 636 -16.46 1.75 52.58
C PHE A 636 -14.95 1.76 52.30
N SER A 637 -14.19 2.55 53.05
CA SER A 637 -12.71 2.57 52.98
C SER A 637 -12.12 1.18 53.22
N LYS A 638 -12.53 0.49 54.30
CA LYS A 638 -12.09 -0.88 54.63
C LYS A 638 -12.43 -1.92 53.55
N LEU A 639 -13.53 -1.76 52.82
CA LEU A 639 -13.92 -2.66 51.72
C LEU A 639 -13.09 -2.45 50.44
N ILE A 640 -12.51 -1.25 50.25
CA ILE A 640 -11.87 -0.84 48.99
C ILE A 640 -10.34 -0.82 49.09
N ASP A 641 -9.77 -0.67 50.29
CA ASP A 641 -8.33 -0.59 50.54
C ASP A 641 -7.52 -1.74 49.91
N ILE A 642 -8.01 -2.98 49.98
CA ILE A 642 -7.37 -4.15 49.32
C ILE A 642 -7.31 -3.95 47.80
N TYR A 643 -8.41 -3.50 47.18
CA TYR A 643 -8.48 -3.26 45.74
C TYR A 643 -7.60 -2.07 45.32
N ARG A 644 -7.49 -1.03 46.15
CA ARG A 644 -6.65 0.16 45.92
C ARG A 644 -5.14 -0.12 45.98
N ARG A 645 -4.72 -1.20 46.61
CA ARG A 645 -3.31 -1.61 46.75
C ARG A 645 -2.86 -2.67 45.76
N THR A 646 -3.76 -3.13 44.88
CA THR A 646 -3.53 -4.34 44.08
C THR A 646 -4.04 -4.21 42.65
N PHE A 647 -4.98 -3.32 42.33
CA PHE A 647 -5.37 -3.03 40.94
C PHE A 647 -4.57 -1.89 40.32
N THR A 648 -4.32 -1.99 39.02
CA THR A 648 -3.93 -0.83 38.19
C THR A 648 -4.96 0.29 38.32
N GLU A 649 -4.49 1.54 38.22
CA GLU A 649 -5.33 2.76 38.27
C GLU A 649 -6.63 2.67 37.43
N PRO A 650 -6.64 2.26 36.14
CA PRO A 650 -7.87 2.09 35.37
C PRO A 650 -8.78 0.95 35.89
N ASN A 651 -8.22 -0.19 36.31
CA ASN A 651 -8.99 -1.29 36.90
C ASN A 651 -9.64 -0.87 38.24
N PHE A 652 -8.91 -0.11 39.05
CA PHE A 652 -9.40 0.46 40.29
C PHE A 652 -10.53 1.48 40.03
N ALA A 653 -10.34 2.40 39.09
CA ALA A 653 -11.36 3.38 38.69
C ALA A 653 -12.64 2.70 38.20
N HIS A 654 -12.54 1.63 37.39
CA HIS A 654 -13.68 0.85 36.92
C HIS A 654 -14.37 0.07 38.06
N MET A 655 -13.61 -0.54 38.97
CA MET A 655 -14.18 -1.21 40.15
C MET A 655 -14.92 -0.22 41.06
N LEU A 656 -14.38 0.98 41.22
CA LEU A 656 -14.98 2.07 41.99
C LEU A 656 -16.24 2.63 41.29
N ASP A 657 -16.26 2.69 39.96
CA ASP A 657 -17.44 3.04 39.15
C ASP A 657 -18.64 2.11 39.43
N LEU A 658 -18.39 0.79 39.37
CA LEU A 658 -19.37 -0.26 39.69
C LEU A 658 -19.84 -0.15 41.16
N MET A 659 -18.90 0.07 42.09
CA MET A 659 -19.19 0.18 43.52
C MET A 659 -20.04 1.42 43.86
N VAL A 660 -19.69 2.60 43.34
CA VAL A 660 -20.50 3.84 43.48
C VAL A 660 -21.90 3.65 42.89
N THR A 661 -22.00 3.00 41.73
CA THR A 661 -23.29 2.68 41.09
C THR A 661 -24.17 1.78 41.96
N ALA A 662 -23.59 0.75 42.57
CA ALA A 662 -24.32 -0.16 43.46
C ALA A 662 -24.68 0.47 44.80
N VAL A 663 -23.78 1.29 45.37
CA VAL A 663 -24.05 2.08 46.58
C VAL A 663 -25.23 3.01 46.36
N THR A 664 -25.22 3.79 45.28
CA THR A 664 -26.32 4.71 44.91
C THR A 664 -27.65 3.95 44.80
N LYS A 665 -27.69 2.87 44.02
CA LYS A 665 -28.90 2.04 43.79
C LYS A 665 -29.36 1.26 45.02
N GLN A 666 -28.50 1.03 46.01
CA GLN A 666 -28.88 0.42 47.28
C GLN A 666 -29.36 1.48 48.28
N TRP A 667 -28.79 2.69 48.26
CA TRP A 667 -29.24 3.80 49.09
C TRP A 667 -30.66 4.22 48.72
N GLU A 668 -30.92 4.41 47.42
CA GLU A 668 -32.24 4.74 46.87
C GLU A 668 -33.34 3.77 47.33
N LYS A 669 -33.04 2.47 47.39
CA LYS A 669 -33.95 1.44 47.91
C LYS A 669 -34.20 1.52 49.41
N ILE A 670 -33.23 2.00 50.19
CA ILE A 670 -33.38 2.22 51.64
C ILE A 670 -34.21 3.48 51.87
N VAL A 671 -33.93 4.56 51.15
CA VAL A 671 -34.70 5.81 51.19
C VAL A 671 -36.17 5.56 50.88
N LEU A 672 -36.47 4.75 49.85
CA LEU A 672 -37.84 4.31 49.51
C LEU A 672 -38.53 3.41 50.57
N GLN A 673 -37.82 3.02 51.63
CA GLN A 673 -38.33 2.19 52.74
C GLN A 673 -38.33 2.93 54.08
N THR A 674 -37.65 4.07 54.21
CA THR A 674 -37.67 4.92 55.41
C THR A 674 -38.89 5.85 55.44
N ARG A 675 -39.17 6.40 56.63
CA ARG A 675 -40.13 7.49 56.84
C ARG A 675 -39.37 8.75 57.28
N PHE A 676 -39.92 9.90 56.92
CA PHE A 676 -39.30 11.21 57.12
C PHE A 676 -40.28 12.19 57.79
N ASN A 677 -39.75 13.17 58.52
CA ASN A 677 -40.39 14.47 58.76
C ASN A 677 -39.49 15.59 58.19
N GLN A 678 -39.92 16.86 58.21
CA GLN A 678 -39.14 17.97 57.65
C GLN A 678 -37.69 18.05 58.18
N LEU A 679 -37.48 17.89 59.50
CA LEU A 679 -36.14 17.83 60.11
C LEU A 679 -35.32 16.63 59.60
N GLY A 680 -35.95 15.47 59.47
CA GLY A 680 -35.35 14.27 58.90
C GLY A 680 -35.01 14.38 57.41
N ALA A 681 -35.77 15.14 56.63
CA ALA A 681 -35.46 15.42 55.23
C ALA A 681 -34.23 16.34 55.10
N LEU A 682 -34.16 17.40 55.91
CA LEU A 682 -33.00 18.29 56.01
C LEU A 682 -31.74 17.53 56.48
N ARG A 683 -31.90 16.60 57.44
CA ARG A 683 -30.85 15.67 57.89
C ARG A 683 -30.36 14.78 56.73
N PHE A 684 -31.28 14.15 56.00
CA PHE A 684 -30.95 13.30 54.86
C PHE A 684 -30.21 14.05 53.75
N ASP A 685 -30.57 15.30 53.47
CA ASP A 685 -29.84 16.14 52.51
C ASP A 685 -28.41 16.47 53.00
N LYS A 686 -28.21 16.76 54.30
CA LYS A 686 -26.85 16.92 54.88
C LYS A 686 -26.03 15.63 54.71
N ASP A 687 -26.61 14.47 55.01
CA ASP A 687 -25.96 13.15 54.84
C ASP A 687 -25.64 12.86 53.37
N LEU A 688 -26.55 13.19 52.45
CA LEU A 688 -26.39 13.04 51.00
C LEU A 688 -25.28 13.92 50.43
N ARG A 689 -25.26 15.21 50.78
CA ARG A 689 -24.18 16.14 50.38
C ARG A 689 -22.83 15.68 50.92
N SER A 690 -22.79 15.25 52.18
CA SER A 690 -21.56 14.79 52.84
C SER A 690 -20.99 13.52 52.19
N LEU A 691 -21.84 12.51 51.91
CA LEU A 691 -21.37 11.28 51.26
C LEU A 691 -21.07 11.50 49.77
N THR A 692 -21.78 12.40 49.07
CA THR A 692 -21.46 12.80 47.70
C THR A 692 -20.08 13.45 47.62
N HIS A 693 -19.74 14.34 48.55
CA HIS A 693 -18.42 14.95 48.62
C HIS A 693 -17.33 13.90 48.89
N TYR A 694 -17.52 13.00 49.87
CA TYR A 694 -16.57 11.92 50.14
C TYR A 694 -16.33 11.01 48.92
N LEU A 695 -17.38 10.62 48.20
CA LEU A 695 -17.24 9.77 47.01
C LEU A 695 -16.59 10.52 45.84
N SER A 696 -16.85 11.82 45.68
CA SER A 696 -16.16 12.67 44.72
C SER A 696 -14.66 12.83 45.05
N ASN A 697 -14.29 12.89 46.33
CA ASN A 697 -12.89 12.95 46.75
C ASN A 697 -12.12 11.62 46.56
N LEU A 698 -12.80 10.55 46.13
CA LEU A 698 -12.20 9.25 45.80
C LEU A 698 -12.17 8.97 44.28
N THR A 699 -12.72 9.86 43.45
CA THR A 699 -12.89 9.65 42.01
C THR A 699 -12.56 10.90 41.21
N ASP A 700 -11.67 10.80 40.24
CA ASP A 700 -11.30 11.92 39.36
C ASP A 700 -12.41 12.28 38.35
N TRP A 701 -13.43 11.41 38.22
CA TRP A 701 -14.59 11.57 37.37
C TRP A 701 -15.85 11.97 38.17
N SER A 702 -16.77 12.71 37.56
CA SER A 702 -17.89 13.31 38.29
C SER A 702 -18.97 12.31 38.69
N THR A 703 -19.06 12.00 39.99
CA THR A 703 -20.14 11.19 40.59
C THR A 703 -21.54 11.83 40.51
N ARG A 704 -21.63 13.12 40.14
CA ARG A 704 -22.85 13.93 40.13
C ARG A 704 -23.99 13.31 39.34
N ASP A 705 -23.70 12.71 38.18
CA ASP A 705 -24.71 12.08 37.32
C ASP A 705 -25.43 10.95 38.05
N LYS A 706 -24.67 10.05 38.70
CA LYS A 706 -25.20 8.91 39.46
C LYS A 706 -26.02 9.38 40.66
N MET A 707 -25.52 10.39 41.40
CA MET A 707 -26.22 10.96 42.54
C MET A 707 -27.44 11.81 42.16
N THR A 708 -27.68 12.14 40.87
CA THR A 708 -28.76 13.05 40.46
C THR A 708 -30.15 12.59 40.90
N ARG A 709 -30.46 11.28 40.85
CA ARG A 709 -31.76 10.76 41.35
C ARG A 709 -31.91 10.88 42.87
N LEU A 710 -30.83 10.69 43.64
CA LEU A 710 -30.85 10.89 45.09
C LEU A 710 -30.96 12.37 45.46
N ASN A 711 -30.29 13.26 44.73
CA ASN A 711 -30.42 14.72 44.94
C ASN A 711 -31.84 15.20 44.64
N GLN A 712 -32.45 14.75 43.54
CA GLN A 712 -33.86 15.01 43.24
C GLN A 712 -34.81 14.42 44.30
N THR A 713 -34.47 13.25 44.86
CA THR A 713 -35.19 12.64 45.98
C THR A 713 -35.10 13.49 47.25
N ALA A 714 -33.92 14.01 47.60
CA ALA A 714 -33.75 14.91 48.73
C ALA A 714 -34.54 16.21 48.54
N THR A 715 -34.54 16.80 47.32
CA THR A 715 -35.36 17.97 46.99
C THR A 715 -36.85 17.71 47.21
N VAL A 716 -37.40 16.60 46.68
CA VAL A 716 -38.81 16.23 46.87
C VAL A 716 -39.15 15.94 48.33
N LEU A 717 -38.22 15.35 49.10
CA LEU A 717 -38.40 15.12 50.53
C LEU A 717 -38.34 16.40 51.36
N SER A 718 -37.75 17.49 50.86
CA SER A 718 -37.57 18.76 51.59
C SER A 718 -38.69 19.78 51.44
N PHE A 719 -39.71 19.53 50.60
CA PHE A 719 -40.85 20.44 50.43
C PHE A 719 -41.64 20.65 51.73
N GLU A 720 -42.10 21.86 51.99
CA GLU A 720 -42.95 22.16 53.17
C GLU A 720 -44.41 21.78 52.93
N THR A 721 -44.88 21.88 51.68
CA THR A 721 -46.26 21.64 51.25
C THR A 721 -46.30 20.78 49.98
N PRO A 722 -47.39 20.02 49.73
CA PRO A 722 -47.50 19.21 48.51
C PRO A 722 -47.57 20.03 47.21
N SER A 723 -47.82 21.35 47.29
CA SER A 723 -47.97 22.24 46.13
C SER A 723 -46.65 22.78 45.56
N GLU A 724 -45.54 22.74 46.31
CA GLU A 724 -44.23 23.25 45.86
C GLU A 724 -43.70 22.54 44.61
N ILE A 725 -44.12 21.29 44.37
CA ILE A 725 -43.79 20.56 43.14
C ILE A 725 -44.15 21.36 41.87
N TYR A 726 -45.19 22.20 41.90
CA TYR A 726 -45.58 23.06 40.77
C TYR A 726 -44.57 24.17 40.46
N GLU A 727 -43.63 24.48 41.36
CA GLU A 727 -42.54 25.42 41.09
C GLU A 727 -41.36 24.74 40.37
N TYR A 728 -41.18 23.44 40.58
CA TYR A 728 -40.07 22.66 40.02
C TYR A 728 -40.47 21.71 38.88
N TRP A 729 -41.75 21.59 38.55
CA TRP A 729 -42.29 20.64 37.55
C TRP A 729 -42.94 21.34 36.35
N GLY A 730 -43.20 20.58 35.28
CA GLY A 730 -43.85 21.07 34.07
C GLY A 730 -43.12 22.25 33.42
N SER A 731 -43.87 23.28 33.01
CA SER A 731 -43.34 24.48 32.34
C SER A 731 -42.48 25.39 33.24
N LYS A 732 -42.44 25.15 34.55
CA LYS A 732 -41.64 25.91 35.52
C LYS A 732 -40.31 25.23 35.90
N ALA A 733 -40.06 23.99 35.46
CA ALA A 733 -38.92 23.15 35.88
C ALA A 733 -37.49 23.71 35.61
N GLY A 734 -37.39 24.86 34.92
CA GLY A 734 -36.13 25.57 34.73
C GLY A 734 -35.07 24.71 34.04
N PRO A 735 -33.80 24.75 34.47
CA PRO A 735 -32.73 23.92 33.90
C PRO A 735 -32.67 22.49 34.48
N VAL A 736 -33.63 22.06 35.30
CA VAL A 736 -33.57 20.78 36.02
C VAL A 736 -34.18 19.64 35.19
N THR A 737 -33.33 18.76 34.67
CA THR A 737 -33.75 17.54 33.99
C THR A 737 -34.13 16.45 34.98
N TRP A 738 -35.43 16.35 35.29
CA TRP A 738 -35.96 15.32 36.18
C TRP A 738 -35.70 13.90 35.65
N ARG A 739 -35.17 13.04 36.53
CA ARG A 739 -34.93 11.60 36.30
C ARG A 739 -35.89 10.71 37.11
N LEU A 740 -36.82 11.32 37.83
CA LEU A 740 -37.90 10.66 38.57
C LEU A 740 -39.20 10.80 37.80
N THR A 741 -40.01 9.75 37.76
CA THR A 741 -41.36 9.77 37.21
C THR A 741 -42.35 10.37 38.21
N VAL A 742 -43.50 10.86 37.72
CA VAL A 742 -44.62 11.33 38.57
C VAL A 742 -45.00 10.29 39.65
N THR A 743 -44.99 9.00 39.29
CA THR A 743 -45.31 7.91 40.22
C THR A 743 -44.26 7.68 41.29
N GLU A 744 -43.00 8.06 41.06
CA GLU A 744 -41.93 8.03 42.05
C GLU A 744 -41.99 9.27 42.94
N ILE A 745 -42.26 10.45 42.37
CA ILE A 745 -42.40 11.72 43.11
C ILE A 745 -43.55 11.61 44.13
N LYS A 746 -44.76 11.21 43.70
CA LYS A 746 -45.88 10.98 44.63
C LYS A 746 -45.53 9.95 45.73
N LYS A 747 -44.80 8.88 45.39
CA LYS A 747 -44.35 7.88 46.37
C LYS A 747 -43.36 8.44 47.39
N LEU A 748 -42.44 9.31 46.96
CA LEU A 748 -41.47 9.96 47.85
C LEU A 748 -42.16 10.96 48.79
N MET A 749 -43.12 11.73 48.29
CA MET A 749 -43.95 12.62 49.12
C MET A 749 -44.74 11.81 50.18
N MET A 750 -45.28 10.65 49.82
CA MET A 750 -45.91 9.70 50.77
C MET A 750 -44.94 9.00 51.76
N LEU A 751 -43.64 9.34 51.76
CA LEU A 751 -42.71 8.92 52.83
C LEU A 751 -42.62 9.95 53.97
N ARG A 752 -43.06 11.19 53.73
CA ARG A 752 -43.23 12.22 54.75
C ARG A 752 -44.49 11.90 55.57
N ILE A 753 -44.37 11.93 56.89
CA ILE A 753 -45.49 11.64 57.83
C ILE A 753 -46.34 12.87 58.16
N ASP A 754 -45.86 14.03 57.70
CA ASP A 754 -46.30 15.39 58.01
C ASP A 754 -46.95 16.09 56.79
N LEU A 755 -47.06 15.40 55.64
CA LEU A 755 -47.79 15.85 54.45
C LEU A 755 -49.09 15.04 54.27
N ASP A 756 -50.18 15.71 53.87
CA ASP A 756 -51.46 15.04 53.64
C ASP A 756 -51.38 14.10 52.42
N HIS A 757 -51.69 12.82 52.66
CA HIS A 757 -51.69 11.77 51.64
C HIS A 757 -52.83 11.96 50.61
N ASP A 758 -53.97 12.53 51.00
CA ASP A 758 -55.08 12.76 50.09
C ASP A 758 -54.75 13.93 49.14
N GLU A 759 -54.11 15.00 49.61
CA GLU A 759 -53.57 16.06 48.75
C GLU A 759 -52.55 15.52 47.74
N ILE A 760 -51.55 14.75 48.21
CA ILE A 760 -50.53 14.14 47.34
C ILE A 760 -51.16 13.23 46.27
N SER A 761 -52.23 12.51 46.62
CA SER A 761 -52.95 11.65 45.67
C SER A 761 -53.58 12.46 44.53
N ASN A 762 -54.11 13.65 44.83
CA ASN A 762 -54.88 14.48 43.91
C ASN A 762 -54.04 15.44 43.04
N LEU A 763 -52.74 15.60 43.28
CA LEU A 763 -51.84 16.43 42.45
C LEU A 763 -51.87 16.02 40.96
N GLU A 764 -52.21 16.92 40.05
CA GLU A 764 -52.03 16.71 38.60
C GLU A 764 -50.61 17.12 38.18
N LEU A 765 -49.83 16.19 37.61
CA LEU A 765 -48.39 16.31 37.30
C LEU A 765 -48.02 15.58 36.01
#